data_AF-H2ARI0-F1
#
_entry.id   AF-H2ARI0-F1
#
_cell.length_a   1.000
_cell.length_b   1.000
_cell.length_c   1.000
_cell.angle_alpha   90.00
_cell.angle_beta   90.00
_cell.angle_gamma   90.00
#
_symmetry.space_group_name_H-M   'P 1'
#
loop_
_entity.id
_entity.type
_entity.pdbx_description
1 polymer ?
#
loop_
_entity_poly.entity_id
_entity_poly.type
_entity_poly.pdbx_seq_one_letter_code
_entity_poly.pdbx_strand_id
1 'polypeptide(L)'
;MARMFGKIDDPIPSKDDHPISVNLPTWDSAIEYAKNPSVFENGYPRMKLNKSVARLCDILNDKYAKDNELCLCFPSYNVAKRCREYIRHGSNDSNVKVRILQLATSKPLNEGERQFKMESKIAVVFMLKNYYDLAREYWELSGEIVSSRLAQYVQNELFMAEKNVTQQELIRNNSPSTIKLSMNERAKTLLKKRITINIANLNTENEDENYHFKDDEEDENGRSNSNRDEDNNSVNSIHLYDVNDDNTVVNSTDNDSDSDQVFDSMVPAEPIEMGSNIEFLENEENDSEFQNDIDGGSDEGNEETSVEVNCETDIFLFPTGMAALFTVHRLLLKYDSERIERSRSIMNNSISGESNILHKKTVVFGFSYPDTYKMLKTLNNVYCLPYVSEIDCMNKLKNILHSGEQILAVLIEAPSTPLLKMGNLLELKELSNLFGFIIIVDETVGGFFNVDALVHADVVCTSLTKIFSGDVGNVMAGAMALNSNSTIYNFAKDFLIDNNEFEDNLWCEDAIIMERNSRDFIAKMLKINYTTDYLLDKVLIPHIGEHNLFKKIYHPRLTSNETKQNYEKIKCKSDGGYGGVFSIDFNNLEQAKLFYNCLNVAKGPSLGTTMTLACPYTILYHYADIEKVSKYGLSESLIRVSVGLENRKQLCQLFQAAIDEAMKILK
;
A
#
# COMPACT_ATOMS: atom_id res chain seq x y z
N MET A 1 -1.52 -35.49 -4.41
CA MET A 1 -0.88 -34.18 -4.66
C MET A 1 -1.95 -33.12 -4.52
N ALA A 2 -1.89 -32.27 -3.50
CA ALA A 2 -2.72 -31.07 -3.47
C ALA A 2 -2.38 -30.22 -4.70
N ARG A 3 -3.38 -29.71 -5.44
CA ARG A 3 -3.14 -28.74 -6.52
C ARG A 3 -2.35 -27.58 -5.91
N MET A 4 -1.13 -27.33 -6.42
CA MET A 4 -0.34 -26.16 -6.02
C MET A 4 -0.98 -24.90 -6.61
N PHE A 5 -1.13 -23.86 -5.80
CA PHE A 5 -1.57 -22.55 -6.27
C PHE A 5 -0.44 -21.92 -7.10
N GLY A 6 -0.55 -21.97 -8.43
CA GLY A 6 0.45 -21.44 -9.37
C GLY A 6 1.79 -22.21 -9.38
N LYS A 7 2.62 -21.93 -10.39
CA LYS A 7 4.01 -22.41 -10.48
C LYS A 7 4.96 -21.43 -9.80
N ILE A 8 6.17 -21.88 -9.49
CA ILE A 8 7.26 -21.00 -9.06
C ILE A 8 7.47 -19.92 -10.13
N ASP A 9 7.73 -18.69 -9.70
CA ASP A 9 7.99 -17.54 -10.58
C ASP A 9 6.77 -17.04 -11.38
N ASP A 10 5.59 -17.67 -11.23
CA ASP A 10 4.37 -17.12 -11.80
C ASP A 10 4.09 -15.74 -11.19
N PRO A 11 3.63 -14.76 -11.99
CA PRO A 11 3.25 -13.47 -11.46
C PRO A 11 2.04 -13.60 -10.54
N ILE A 12 2.01 -12.79 -9.48
CA ILE A 12 0.82 -12.59 -8.65
C ILE A 12 0.35 -11.15 -8.90
N PRO A 13 -0.76 -10.98 -9.62
CA PRO A 13 -1.71 -12.00 -10.08
C PRO A 13 -1.29 -12.68 -11.40
N SER A 14 -1.83 -13.86 -11.65
CA SER A 14 -1.50 -14.63 -12.86
C SER A 14 -1.95 -13.89 -14.13
N LYS A 15 -1.10 -13.88 -15.16
CA LYS A 15 -1.37 -13.30 -16.49
C LYS A 15 -1.50 -11.76 -16.55
N ASP A 16 -1.16 -11.04 -15.48
CA ASP A 16 -1.09 -9.57 -15.53
C ASP A 16 0.28 -9.13 -16.08
N ASP A 17 0.28 -8.03 -16.83
CA ASP A 17 1.50 -7.47 -17.44
C ASP A 17 2.32 -6.59 -16.48
N HIS A 18 1.72 -6.20 -15.37
CA HIS A 18 2.26 -5.30 -14.36
C HIS A 18 2.23 -5.89 -12.94
N PRO A 19 2.63 -7.16 -12.74
CA PRO A 19 2.55 -7.81 -11.44
C PRO A 19 3.49 -7.13 -10.44
N ILE A 20 3.04 -7.03 -9.20
CA ILE A 20 3.83 -6.48 -8.07
C ILE A 20 4.22 -7.56 -7.05
N SER A 21 4.07 -8.83 -7.41
CA SER A 21 4.48 -9.97 -6.59
C SER A 21 4.76 -11.19 -7.46
N VAL A 22 5.43 -12.17 -6.86
CA VAL A 22 5.85 -13.43 -7.48
C VAL A 22 5.39 -14.60 -6.62
N ASN A 23 5.05 -15.71 -7.26
CA ASN A 23 4.59 -16.92 -6.60
C ASN A 23 5.76 -17.79 -6.12
N LEU A 24 5.75 -18.11 -4.82
CA LEU A 24 6.77 -18.89 -4.11
C LEU A 24 6.09 -20.11 -3.46
N PRO A 25 5.75 -21.14 -4.24
CA PRO A 25 4.78 -22.14 -3.80
C PRO A 25 5.27 -23.07 -2.67
N THR A 26 6.58 -23.13 -2.44
CA THR A 26 7.22 -23.98 -1.42
C THR A 26 8.22 -23.19 -0.57
N TRP A 27 8.51 -23.70 0.63
CA TRP A 27 9.49 -23.12 1.53
C TRP A 27 10.87 -23.00 0.87
N ASP A 28 11.27 -24.01 0.10
CA ASP A 28 12.54 -24.00 -0.64
C ASP A 28 12.56 -22.92 -1.72
N SER A 29 11.44 -22.70 -2.43
CA SER A 29 11.34 -21.59 -3.40
C SER A 29 11.49 -20.23 -2.73
N ALA A 30 10.99 -20.07 -1.49
CA ALA A 30 11.18 -18.85 -0.72
C ALA A 30 12.64 -18.66 -0.28
N ILE A 31 13.35 -19.73 0.09
CA ILE A 31 14.80 -19.70 0.39
C ILE A 31 15.59 -19.32 -0.87
N GLU A 32 15.28 -19.94 -2.01
CA GLU A 32 15.95 -19.65 -3.28
C GLU A 32 15.78 -18.19 -3.66
N TYR A 33 14.56 -17.67 -3.58
CA TYR A 33 14.26 -16.27 -3.85
C TYR A 33 14.97 -15.34 -2.86
N ALA A 34 14.99 -15.65 -1.56
CA ALA A 34 15.67 -14.83 -0.56
C ALA A 34 17.19 -14.75 -0.78
N LYS A 35 17.81 -15.82 -1.27
CA LYS A 35 19.25 -15.86 -1.59
C LYS A 35 19.60 -15.12 -2.86
N ASN A 36 18.78 -15.28 -3.90
CA ASN A 36 19.07 -14.71 -5.19
C ASN A 36 17.79 -14.39 -5.99
N PRO A 37 17.14 -13.24 -5.73
CA PRO A 37 15.94 -12.84 -6.46
C PRO A 37 16.17 -12.67 -7.97
N SER A 38 17.42 -12.50 -8.40
CA SER A 38 17.73 -12.19 -9.80
C SER A 38 17.43 -13.32 -10.78
N VAL A 39 17.37 -14.58 -10.31
CA VAL A 39 17.11 -15.77 -11.17
C VAL A 39 15.65 -15.92 -11.59
N PHE A 40 14.73 -15.26 -10.89
CA PHE A 40 13.28 -15.30 -11.12
C PHE A 40 12.89 -14.25 -12.15
N GLU A 41 12.15 -14.57 -13.21
CA GLU A 41 11.67 -13.60 -14.20
C GLU A 41 10.85 -12.49 -13.54
N ASN A 42 9.95 -12.85 -12.63
CA ASN A 42 9.10 -11.94 -11.88
C ASN A 42 9.69 -11.65 -10.49
N GLY A 43 9.23 -10.59 -9.85
CA GLY A 43 9.70 -10.28 -8.51
C GLY A 43 8.94 -9.17 -7.81
N TYR A 44 9.22 -9.06 -6.53
CA TYR A 44 8.68 -8.00 -5.70
C TYR A 44 9.35 -6.65 -6.02
N PRO A 45 8.58 -5.56 -6.15
CA PRO A 45 9.13 -4.22 -6.31
C PRO A 45 10.12 -3.90 -5.17
N ARG A 46 11.36 -3.55 -5.54
CA ARG A 46 12.58 -3.36 -4.72
C ARG A 46 13.50 -4.57 -4.56
N MET A 47 13.07 -5.77 -4.92
CA MET A 47 13.98 -6.93 -4.98
C MET A 47 14.42 -7.22 -6.42
N LYS A 48 13.53 -6.95 -7.38
CA LYS A 48 13.79 -7.08 -8.81
C LYS A 48 13.03 -6.01 -9.60
N LEU A 49 13.66 -5.50 -10.67
CA LEU A 49 13.00 -4.59 -11.61
C LEU A 49 11.91 -5.35 -12.37
N ASN A 50 10.76 -4.70 -12.57
CA ASN A 50 9.72 -5.24 -13.42
C ASN A 50 10.23 -5.40 -14.87
N LYS A 51 9.77 -6.44 -15.57
CA LYS A 51 10.15 -6.78 -16.96
C LYS A 51 10.10 -5.57 -17.91
N SER A 52 9.06 -4.75 -17.81
CA SER A 52 8.88 -3.58 -18.68
C SER A 52 9.91 -2.49 -18.38
N VAL A 53 10.25 -2.29 -17.10
CA VAL A 53 11.27 -1.32 -16.68
C VAL A 53 12.66 -1.78 -17.08
N ALA A 54 12.98 -3.06 -16.88
CA ALA A 54 14.24 -3.66 -17.29
C ALA A 54 14.43 -3.55 -18.81
N ARG A 55 13.41 -3.93 -19.59
CA ARG A 55 13.42 -3.82 -21.05
C ARG A 55 13.61 -2.39 -21.55
N LEU A 56 12.97 -1.41 -20.91
CA LEU A 56 13.21 0.00 -21.25
C LEU A 56 14.66 0.40 -20.97
N CYS A 57 15.24 -0.03 -19.84
CA CYS A 57 16.65 0.23 -19.55
C CYS A 57 17.56 -0.42 -20.60
N ASP A 58 17.30 -1.66 -21.02
CA ASP A 58 18.09 -2.35 -22.05
C ASP A 58 18.05 -1.61 -23.39
N ILE A 59 16.86 -1.20 -23.86
CA ILE A 59 16.70 -0.44 -25.11
C ILE A 59 17.46 0.88 -25.07
N LEU A 60 17.38 1.60 -23.94
CA LEU A 60 18.06 2.89 -23.79
C LEU A 60 19.57 2.73 -23.60
N ASN A 61 20.00 1.63 -22.99
CA ASN A 61 21.40 1.27 -22.89
C ASN A 61 21.98 1.02 -24.28
N ASP A 62 21.33 0.18 -25.10
CA ASP A 62 21.77 -0.13 -26.45
C ASP A 62 21.83 1.10 -27.37
N LYS A 63 20.91 2.05 -27.20
CA LYS A 63 20.80 3.24 -28.07
C LYS A 63 21.71 4.39 -27.64
N TYR A 64 21.97 4.57 -26.34
CA TYR A 64 22.58 5.80 -25.81
C TYR A 64 23.75 5.61 -24.83
N ALA A 65 24.02 4.39 -24.36
CA ALA A 65 25.15 4.15 -23.46
C ALA A 65 26.49 4.28 -24.18
N LYS A 66 27.52 4.70 -23.44
CA LYS A 66 28.92 4.59 -23.90
C LYS A 66 29.52 3.26 -23.44
N ASP A 67 30.72 2.96 -23.93
CA ASP A 67 31.48 1.77 -23.53
C ASP A 67 31.51 1.61 -22.00
N ASN A 68 31.11 0.43 -21.53
CA ASN A 68 31.09 0.03 -20.11
C ASN A 68 30.11 0.79 -19.20
N GLU A 69 29.08 1.42 -19.78
CA GLU A 69 27.98 2.00 -19.01
C GLU A 69 26.76 1.07 -18.90
N LEU A 70 25.99 1.33 -17.85
CA LEU A 70 24.63 0.83 -17.63
C LEU A 70 23.72 2.02 -17.31
N CYS A 71 22.40 1.82 -17.35
CA CYS A 71 21.46 2.87 -17.00
C CYS A 71 20.25 2.41 -16.17
N LEU A 72 19.65 3.37 -15.46
CA LEU A 72 18.33 3.25 -14.83
C LEU A 72 17.43 4.41 -15.25
N CYS A 73 16.13 4.14 -15.37
CA CYS A 73 15.12 5.09 -15.84
C CYS A 73 14.27 5.64 -14.68
N PHE A 74 14.12 6.95 -14.62
CA PHE A 74 13.41 7.66 -13.55
C PHE A 74 12.29 8.55 -14.12
N PRO A 75 11.21 8.80 -13.34
CA PRO A 75 10.02 9.48 -13.83
C PRO A 75 10.23 10.99 -14.02
N SER A 76 11.28 11.58 -13.41
CA SER A 76 11.62 13.00 -13.58
C SER A 76 13.12 13.23 -13.57
N TYR A 77 13.53 14.41 -14.06
CA TYR A 77 14.92 14.86 -13.99
C TYR A 77 15.40 15.10 -12.56
N ASN A 78 14.52 15.59 -11.68
CA ASN A 78 14.90 15.85 -10.28
C ASN A 78 15.12 14.54 -9.52
N VAL A 79 14.33 13.49 -9.80
CA VAL A 79 14.59 12.13 -9.30
C VAL A 79 15.94 11.62 -9.83
N ALA A 80 16.19 11.71 -11.14
CA ALA A 80 17.46 11.31 -11.74
C ALA A 80 18.66 12.08 -11.15
N LYS A 81 18.49 13.37 -10.85
CA LYS A 81 19.49 14.21 -10.18
C LYS A 81 19.78 13.69 -8.78
N ARG A 82 18.75 13.35 -7.98
CA ARG A 82 18.93 12.75 -6.66
C ARG A 82 19.70 11.43 -6.73
N CYS A 83 19.35 10.54 -7.66
CA CYS A 83 20.10 9.30 -7.90
C CYS A 83 21.58 9.59 -8.25
N ARG A 84 21.83 10.55 -9.16
CA ARG A 84 23.19 10.96 -9.51
C ARG A 84 23.98 11.46 -8.30
N GLU A 85 23.38 12.32 -7.48
CA GLU A 85 24.05 12.83 -6.29
C GLU A 85 24.28 11.70 -5.27
N TYR A 86 23.35 10.75 -5.12
CA TYR A 86 23.55 9.57 -4.28
C TYR A 86 24.77 8.75 -4.73
N ILE A 87 24.91 8.48 -6.03
CA ILE A 87 26.07 7.76 -6.58
C ILE A 87 27.36 8.54 -6.34
N ARG A 88 27.35 9.86 -6.54
CA ARG A 88 28.53 10.71 -6.28
C ARG A 88 29.00 10.60 -4.85
N HIS A 89 28.10 10.74 -3.88
CA HIS A 89 28.43 10.63 -2.47
C HIS A 89 28.87 9.21 -2.08
N GLY A 90 28.20 8.17 -2.59
CA GLY A 90 28.52 6.77 -2.28
C GLY A 90 29.79 6.23 -2.94
N SER A 91 30.22 6.82 -4.06
CA SER A 91 31.37 6.34 -4.82
C SER A 91 32.73 6.56 -4.16
N ASN A 92 32.83 7.55 -3.26
CA ASN A 92 34.09 8.07 -2.73
C ASN A 92 35.12 8.46 -3.83
N ASP A 93 34.66 8.69 -5.05
CA ASP A 93 35.48 9.09 -6.20
C ASP A 93 35.07 10.51 -6.66
N SER A 94 35.99 11.46 -6.50
CA SER A 94 35.76 12.86 -6.89
C SER A 94 35.55 13.04 -8.39
N ASN A 95 35.94 12.06 -9.22
CA ASN A 95 35.83 12.10 -10.68
C ASN A 95 34.67 11.26 -11.21
N VAL A 96 33.73 10.81 -10.36
CA VAL A 96 32.59 10.01 -10.81
C VAL A 96 31.82 10.73 -11.93
N LYS A 97 31.72 10.05 -13.08
CA LYS A 97 30.96 10.52 -14.24
C LYS A 97 29.63 9.80 -14.29
N VAL A 98 28.57 10.56 -14.02
CA VAL A 98 27.19 10.11 -14.14
C VAL A 98 26.44 11.13 -14.99
N ARG A 99 25.84 10.65 -16.08
CA ARG A 99 25.13 11.49 -17.04
C ARG A 99 23.64 11.28 -16.94
N ILE A 100 22.88 12.34 -17.20
CA ILE A 100 21.43 12.28 -17.27
C ILE A 100 21.02 12.65 -18.69
N LEU A 101 20.25 11.76 -19.32
CA LEU A 101 19.57 12.02 -20.60
C LEU A 101 18.09 12.23 -20.30
N GLN A 102 17.50 13.31 -20.80
CA GLN A 102 16.05 13.49 -20.75
C GLN A 102 15.45 13.09 -22.09
N LEU A 103 14.37 12.32 -22.03
CA LEU A 103 13.60 11.90 -23.18
C LEU A 103 12.15 12.35 -23.01
N ALA A 104 11.51 12.71 -24.11
CA ALA A 104 10.09 13.08 -24.14
C ALA A 104 9.39 12.26 -25.23
N THR A 105 8.26 11.66 -24.91
CA THR A 105 7.36 11.08 -25.93
C THR A 105 6.72 12.19 -26.77
N SER A 106 6.16 11.83 -27.92
CA SER A 106 5.51 12.82 -28.79
C SER A 106 4.24 13.39 -28.15
N LYS A 107 4.00 14.68 -28.34
CA LYS A 107 2.74 15.33 -27.93
C LYS A 107 1.55 14.79 -28.74
N PRO A 108 0.34 14.77 -28.17
CA PRO A 108 -0.89 14.51 -28.93
C PRO A 108 -1.05 15.53 -30.06
N LEU A 109 -1.43 15.06 -31.25
CA LEU A 109 -1.59 15.90 -32.44
C LEU A 109 -2.95 16.60 -32.49
N ASN A 110 -3.99 15.99 -31.92
CA ASN A 110 -5.38 16.47 -31.96
C ASN A 110 -6.14 16.11 -30.66
N GLU A 111 -7.36 16.62 -30.49
CA GLU A 111 -8.17 16.39 -29.29
C GLU A 111 -8.58 14.93 -29.09
N GLY A 112 -8.81 14.17 -30.17
CA GLY A 112 -9.07 12.74 -30.09
C GLY A 112 -7.88 11.98 -29.51
N GLU A 113 -6.66 12.30 -29.95
CA GLU A 113 -5.43 11.70 -29.38
C GLU A 113 -5.21 12.08 -27.92
N ARG A 114 -5.58 13.30 -27.47
CA ARG A 114 -5.42 13.73 -26.08
C ARG A 114 -6.16 12.85 -25.08
N GLN A 115 -7.17 12.10 -25.53
CA GLN A 115 -7.87 11.16 -24.68
C GLN A 115 -7.02 9.95 -24.31
N PHE A 116 -6.07 9.52 -25.17
CA PHE A 116 -5.34 8.26 -25.01
C PHE A 116 -3.82 8.41 -25.05
N LYS A 117 -3.32 9.62 -25.33
CA LYS A 117 -1.91 9.94 -25.46
C LYS A 117 -1.57 11.18 -24.62
N MET A 118 -0.40 11.15 -23.99
CA MET A 118 0.21 12.32 -23.34
C MET A 118 1.70 12.41 -23.60
N GLU A 119 2.22 13.64 -23.64
CA GLU A 119 3.68 13.84 -23.58
C GLU A 119 4.15 13.42 -22.19
N SER A 120 5.04 12.44 -22.15
CA SER A 120 5.69 11.97 -20.93
C SER A 120 7.18 12.23 -21.03
N LYS A 121 7.74 12.83 -19.98
CA LYS A 121 9.17 13.14 -19.89
C LYS A 121 9.79 12.22 -18.86
N ILE A 122 10.75 11.39 -19.28
CA ILE A 122 11.54 10.55 -18.38
C ILE A 122 13.00 11.00 -18.36
N ALA A 123 13.72 10.63 -17.33
CA ALA A 123 15.16 10.87 -17.23
C ALA A 123 15.92 9.55 -17.04
N VAL A 124 17.00 9.38 -17.78
CA VAL A 124 17.83 8.18 -17.80
C VAL A 124 19.17 8.52 -17.20
N VAL A 125 19.55 7.82 -16.13
CA VAL A 125 20.85 7.99 -15.48
C VAL A 125 21.80 6.94 -16.03
N PHE A 126 22.84 7.37 -16.73
CA PHE A 126 23.93 6.53 -17.20
C PHE A 126 25.11 6.60 -16.23
N MET A 127 25.62 5.44 -15.84
CA MET A 127 26.80 5.28 -14.98
C MET A 127 27.69 4.15 -15.48
N LEU A 128 28.97 4.16 -15.09
CA LEU A 128 29.84 3.01 -15.27
C LEU A 128 29.31 1.80 -14.50
N LYS A 129 29.51 0.60 -15.05
CA LYS A 129 29.00 -0.67 -14.51
C LYS A 129 29.31 -0.90 -13.03
N ASN A 130 30.46 -0.43 -12.54
CA ASN A 130 30.87 -0.55 -11.13
C ASN A 130 30.04 0.30 -10.15
N TYR A 131 29.29 1.29 -10.64
CA TYR A 131 28.39 2.12 -9.81
C TYR A 131 26.91 1.73 -9.93
N TYR A 132 26.59 0.71 -10.72
CA TYR A 132 25.21 0.26 -10.92
C TYR A 132 24.55 -0.16 -9.59
N ASP A 133 25.30 -0.82 -8.70
CA ASP A 133 24.79 -1.24 -7.40
C ASP A 133 24.37 -0.06 -6.51
N LEU A 134 25.06 1.09 -6.58
CA LEU A 134 24.66 2.32 -5.88
C LEU A 134 23.36 2.91 -6.44
N ALA A 135 23.19 2.83 -7.76
CA ALA A 135 21.98 3.30 -8.43
C ALA A 135 20.77 2.40 -8.10
N ARG A 136 21.00 1.08 -8.04
CA ARG A 136 20.01 0.11 -7.58
C ARG A 136 19.65 0.35 -6.12
N GLU A 137 20.64 0.55 -5.25
CA GLU A 137 20.42 0.87 -3.84
C GLU A 137 19.60 2.15 -3.68
N TYR A 138 19.88 3.22 -4.44
CA TYR A 138 19.04 4.43 -4.44
C TYR A 138 17.57 4.11 -4.72
N TRP A 139 17.30 3.30 -5.75
CA TRP A 139 15.94 2.89 -6.10
C TRP A 139 15.29 2.05 -4.98
N GLU A 140 16.02 1.09 -4.41
CA GLU A 140 15.54 0.26 -3.30
C GLU A 140 15.12 1.12 -2.09
N LEU A 141 15.93 2.13 -1.74
CA LEU A 141 15.71 2.99 -0.57
C LEU A 141 14.61 4.05 -0.81
N SER A 142 14.62 4.69 -1.98
CA SER A 142 13.70 5.79 -2.30
C SER A 142 12.34 5.30 -2.80
N GLY A 143 12.28 4.11 -3.42
CA GLY A 143 11.12 3.65 -4.16
C GLY A 143 10.79 4.48 -5.40
N GLU A 144 11.72 5.34 -5.84
CA GLU A 144 11.53 6.21 -7.01
C GLU A 144 12.13 5.56 -8.27
N ILE A 145 11.27 5.16 -9.21
CA ILE A 145 11.62 4.66 -10.53
C ILE A 145 10.42 4.84 -11.47
N VAL A 146 10.62 4.76 -12.79
CA VAL A 146 9.47 4.70 -13.71
C VAL A 146 8.60 3.47 -13.39
N SER A 147 7.28 3.63 -13.40
CA SER A 147 6.37 2.49 -13.22
C SER A 147 6.43 1.56 -14.44
N SER A 148 5.94 0.32 -14.27
CA SER A 148 5.90 -0.66 -15.37
C SER A 148 5.01 -0.20 -16.53
N ARG A 149 3.89 0.47 -16.24
CA ARG A 149 2.99 1.08 -17.24
C ARG A 149 3.65 2.24 -17.97
N LEU A 150 4.27 3.18 -17.23
CA LEU A 150 5.03 4.26 -17.84
C LEU A 150 6.17 3.73 -18.72
N ALA A 151 6.89 2.70 -18.25
CA ALA A 151 7.96 2.10 -19.02
C ALA A 151 7.45 1.47 -20.33
N GLN A 152 6.32 0.77 -20.29
CA GLN A 152 5.70 0.21 -21.49
C GLN A 152 5.19 1.29 -22.44
N TYR A 153 4.53 2.33 -21.91
CA TYR A 153 4.06 3.47 -22.69
C TYR A 153 5.22 4.14 -23.45
N VAL A 154 6.33 4.44 -22.76
CA VAL A 154 7.50 5.05 -23.38
C VAL A 154 8.12 4.15 -24.45
N GLN A 155 8.18 2.83 -24.22
CA GLN A 155 8.68 1.87 -25.21
C GLN A 155 7.86 1.91 -26.50
N ASN A 156 6.53 1.93 -26.37
CA ASN A 156 5.61 1.96 -27.50
C ASN A 156 5.74 3.26 -28.29
N GLU A 157 5.73 4.40 -27.58
CA GLU A 157 5.74 5.73 -28.20
C GLU A 157 7.09 6.13 -28.81
N LEU A 158 8.22 5.68 -28.25
CA LEU A 158 9.55 6.07 -28.73
C LEU A 158 10.18 5.08 -29.71
N PHE A 159 9.88 3.78 -29.60
CA PHE A 159 10.67 2.75 -30.28
C PHE A 159 9.85 1.76 -31.11
N MET A 160 8.57 1.56 -30.81
CA MET A 160 7.71 0.67 -31.61
C MET A 160 7.02 1.40 -32.76
N ALA A 161 6.72 2.69 -32.62
CA ALA A 161 6.16 3.51 -33.70
C ALA A 161 7.12 3.72 -34.91
N GLU A 162 8.43 3.43 -34.75
CA GLU A 162 9.42 3.49 -35.84
C GLU A 162 9.35 2.28 -36.80
N LYS A 163 8.72 1.17 -36.39
CA LYS A 163 8.45 0.03 -37.27
C LYS A 163 7.03 0.21 -37.83
N ASN A 164 6.88 0.21 -39.16
CA ASN A 164 5.58 0.21 -39.86
C ASN A 164 4.75 -1.04 -39.52
N VAL A 165 4.27 -1.13 -38.29
CA VAL A 165 3.36 -2.17 -37.81
C VAL A 165 1.96 -1.68 -38.14
N THR A 166 1.24 -2.45 -38.95
CA THR A 166 -0.12 -2.12 -39.37
C THR A 166 -1.04 -2.01 -38.16
N GLN A 167 -2.04 -1.11 -38.22
CA GLN A 167 -3.06 -0.92 -37.18
C GLN A 167 -3.70 -2.24 -36.70
N GLN A 168 -3.79 -3.25 -37.56
CA GLN A 168 -4.30 -4.59 -37.23
C GLN A 168 -3.34 -5.46 -36.39
N GLU A 169 -2.02 -5.25 -36.49
CA GLU A 169 -1.03 -5.90 -35.61
C GLU A 169 -0.92 -5.19 -34.26
N LEU A 170 -1.12 -3.86 -34.21
CA LEU A 170 -1.26 -3.11 -32.95
C LEU A 170 -2.47 -3.56 -32.12
N ILE A 171 -3.56 -3.97 -32.77
CA ILE A 171 -4.76 -4.52 -32.12
C ILE A 171 -4.53 -5.97 -31.65
N ARG A 172 -3.61 -6.73 -32.28
CA ARG A 172 -3.27 -8.11 -31.89
C ARG A 172 -2.11 -8.21 -30.88
N ASN A 173 -1.24 -7.20 -30.78
CA ASN A 173 -0.01 -7.23 -29.97
C ASN A 173 -0.01 -6.27 -28.77
N ASN A 174 -1.13 -6.18 -28.04
CA ASN A 174 -1.38 -5.26 -26.91
C ASN A 174 -1.53 -3.79 -27.35
N SER A 175 -2.79 -3.36 -27.46
CA SER A 175 -3.24 -2.03 -27.88
C SER A 175 -2.53 -0.87 -27.16
N PRO A 176 -2.44 0.32 -27.81
CA PRO A 176 -2.30 1.58 -27.07
C PRO A 176 -3.41 1.63 -26.02
N SER A 177 -3.07 2.08 -24.81
CA SER A 177 -3.95 2.03 -23.64
C SER A 177 -5.41 2.37 -24.00
N THR A 178 -6.32 1.40 -23.93
CA THR A 178 -7.78 1.62 -23.98
C THR A 178 -8.25 2.53 -22.84
N ILE A 179 -7.36 2.84 -21.91
CA ILE A 179 -7.53 3.76 -20.81
C ILE A 179 -7.53 5.20 -21.34
N LYS A 180 -8.62 5.91 -21.08
CA LYS A 180 -8.74 7.36 -21.32
C LYS A 180 -7.82 8.11 -20.35
N LEU A 181 -6.60 8.42 -20.77
CA LEU A 181 -5.58 9.17 -20.01
C LEU A 181 -6.06 10.55 -19.55
N SER A 182 -7.02 11.15 -20.25
CA SER A 182 -7.67 12.40 -19.84
C SER A 182 -8.36 12.33 -18.46
N MET A 183 -8.63 11.12 -17.96
CA MET A 183 -9.22 10.92 -16.63
C MET A 183 -8.23 11.07 -15.47
N ASN A 184 -6.93 11.25 -15.73
CA ASN A 184 -5.88 11.29 -14.70
C ASN A 184 -6.19 12.23 -13.53
N GLU A 185 -6.48 13.51 -13.81
CA GLU A 185 -6.72 14.51 -12.75
C GLU A 185 -7.94 14.14 -11.90
N ARG A 186 -9.04 13.71 -12.54
CA ARG A 186 -10.23 13.24 -11.83
C ARG A 186 -9.92 12.02 -10.96
N ALA A 187 -9.14 11.07 -11.46
CA ALA A 187 -8.74 9.89 -10.70
C ALA A 187 -7.94 10.27 -9.45
N LYS A 188 -6.96 11.18 -9.60
CA LYS A 188 -6.15 11.69 -8.48
C LYS A 188 -6.99 12.44 -7.44
N THR A 189 -7.92 13.30 -7.87
CA THR A 189 -8.85 13.99 -6.97
C THR A 189 -9.74 13.00 -6.21
N LEU A 190 -10.29 11.98 -6.87
CA LEU A 190 -11.12 10.96 -6.20
C LEU A 190 -10.31 10.13 -5.20
N LEU A 191 -9.07 9.78 -5.54
CA LEU A 191 -8.14 9.11 -4.62
C LEU A 191 -7.87 9.94 -3.38
N LYS A 192 -7.51 11.21 -3.55
CA LYS A 192 -7.30 12.16 -2.45
C LYS A 192 -8.53 12.27 -1.56
N LYS A 193 -9.73 12.46 -2.14
CA LYS A 193 -11.00 12.52 -1.40
C LYS A 193 -11.25 11.24 -0.60
N ARG A 194 -11.07 10.06 -1.21
CA ARG A 194 -11.26 8.76 -0.54
C ARG A 194 -10.30 8.60 0.64
N ILE A 195 -9.06 9.05 0.51
CA ILE A 195 -8.08 9.06 1.60
C ILE A 195 -8.53 10.02 2.71
N THR A 196 -8.90 11.25 2.36
CA THR A 196 -9.34 12.28 3.34
C THR A 196 -10.56 11.85 4.14
N ILE A 197 -11.62 11.32 3.49
CA ILE A 197 -12.85 10.89 4.17
C ILE A 197 -12.53 9.86 5.25
N ASN A 198 -11.67 8.89 4.92
CA ASN A 198 -11.33 7.82 5.84
C ASN A 198 -10.34 8.26 6.93
N ILE A 199 -9.46 9.22 6.65
CA ILE A 199 -8.51 9.76 7.65
C ILE A 199 -9.18 10.73 8.62
N ALA A 200 -10.16 11.53 8.17
CA ALA A 200 -10.74 12.61 8.96
C ALA A 200 -12.08 12.23 9.64
N ASN A 201 -12.51 10.96 9.56
CA ASN A 201 -13.81 10.50 10.09
C ASN A 201 -14.99 11.41 9.68
N LEU A 202 -14.97 11.92 8.44
CA LEU A 202 -16.02 12.81 7.95
C LEU A 202 -17.26 11.97 7.62
N ASN A 203 -18.24 11.95 8.53
CA ASN A 203 -19.61 11.52 8.24
C ASN A 203 -20.17 12.43 7.14
N THR A 204 -20.15 11.97 5.89
CA THR A 204 -20.78 12.68 4.78
C THR A 204 -21.93 11.81 4.28
N GLU A 205 -23.17 12.25 4.52
CA GLU A 205 -24.43 11.63 4.09
C GLU A 205 -24.64 11.60 2.56
N ASN A 206 -23.58 11.80 1.76
CA ASN A 206 -23.62 11.79 0.30
C ASN A 206 -22.80 10.61 -0.25
N GLU A 207 -23.30 9.40 -0.02
CA GLU A 207 -22.71 8.16 -0.53
C GLU A 207 -22.87 8.03 -2.06
N ASP A 208 -23.91 8.61 -2.66
CA ASP A 208 -24.26 8.39 -4.07
C ASP A 208 -23.34 9.09 -5.09
N GLU A 209 -22.70 10.21 -4.74
CA GLU A 209 -21.82 10.94 -5.68
C GLU A 209 -20.38 10.41 -5.72
N ASN A 210 -19.98 9.56 -4.76
CA ASN A 210 -18.59 9.18 -4.54
C ASN A 210 -18.19 7.81 -5.12
N TYR A 211 -19.14 6.97 -5.53
CA TYR A 211 -18.88 5.55 -5.82
C TYR A 211 -19.22 5.09 -7.24
N HIS A 212 -20.04 5.82 -7.99
CA HIS A 212 -20.51 5.35 -9.28
C HIS A 212 -19.93 6.11 -10.47
N PHE A 213 -19.10 5.38 -11.23
CA PHE A 213 -18.72 5.72 -12.58
C PHE A 213 -19.86 5.30 -13.53
N LYS A 214 -20.51 6.26 -14.20
CA LYS A 214 -21.30 5.97 -15.41
C LYS A 214 -20.36 6.17 -16.60
N ASP A 215 -20.14 5.12 -17.38
CA ASP A 215 -19.24 5.13 -18.53
C ASP A 215 -19.83 5.81 -19.78
N ASP A 216 -21.11 6.24 -19.72
CA ASP A 216 -21.84 6.72 -20.89
C ASP A 216 -22.26 8.18 -20.75
N GLU A 217 -21.43 9.09 -21.27
CA GLU A 217 -21.94 10.30 -21.92
C GLU A 217 -21.40 10.27 -23.36
N GLU A 218 -22.20 9.72 -24.26
CA GLU A 218 -22.08 10.00 -25.68
C GLU A 218 -22.48 11.46 -25.92
N ASP A 219 -21.59 12.22 -26.57
CA ASP A 219 -21.81 13.56 -27.06
C ASP A 219 -22.98 13.60 -28.06
N GLU A 220 -24.22 13.71 -27.59
CA GLU A 220 -25.33 14.20 -28.42
C GLU A 220 -25.34 15.73 -28.43
N ASN A 221 -24.49 16.31 -29.28
CA ASN A 221 -24.68 17.68 -29.76
C ASN A 221 -24.52 17.71 -31.28
N GLY A 222 -25.63 17.51 -31.99
CA GLY A 222 -25.65 17.74 -33.42
C GLY A 222 -26.88 17.26 -34.17
N ARG A 223 -28.08 17.80 -33.89
CA ARG A 223 -29.07 18.09 -34.94
C ARG A 223 -30.23 18.97 -34.48
N SER A 224 -30.43 20.03 -35.26
CA SER A 224 -31.43 21.08 -35.15
C SER A 224 -32.84 20.65 -35.57
N ASN A 225 -33.84 21.20 -34.85
CA ASN A 225 -35.21 21.59 -35.25
C ASN A 225 -36.17 20.54 -35.85
N SER A 226 -37.29 20.25 -35.18
CA SER A 226 -38.56 21.01 -35.28
C SER A 226 -39.78 20.23 -34.73
N ASN A 227 -40.76 21.01 -34.21
CA ASN A 227 -42.15 20.68 -33.81
C ASN A 227 -42.32 20.06 -32.42
N ARG A 228 -42.80 20.81 -31.41
CA ARG A 228 -44.17 21.32 -31.11
C ARG A 228 -45.17 20.25 -30.66
N ASP A 229 -45.50 20.42 -29.37
CA ASP A 229 -46.83 20.41 -28.76
C ASP A 229 -47.43 19.10 -28.20
N GLU A 230 -47.89 19.29 -26.94
CA GLU A 230 -49.03 18.67 -26.24
C GLU A 230 -48.84 17.44 -25.33
N ASP A 231 -48.89 17.77 -24.02
CA ASP A 231 -49.87 17.32 -23.03
C ASP A 231 -49.72 16.00 -22.25
N ASN A 232 -49.51 16.21 -20.94
CA ASN A 232 -50.29 15.74 -19.80
C ASN A 232 -50.31 14.26 -19.38
N ASN A 233 -49.76 14.10 -18.17
CA ASN A 233 -50.35 13.46 -16.99
C ASN A 233 -50.43 11.93 -16.84
N SER A 234 -50.06 11.58 -15.60
CA SER A 234 -50.61 10.52 -14.73
C SER A 234 -50.08 9.09 -14.88
N VAL A 235 -49.14 8.82 -13.97
CA VAL A 235 -48.95 7.62 -13.14
C VAL A 235 -50.24 6.81 -12.89
N ASN A 236 -50.16 5.50 -13.13
CA ASN A 236 -50.65 4.39 -12.28
C ASN A 236 -50.44 3.07 -13.05
N SER A 237 -49.45 2.26 -12.67
CA SER A 237 -49.51 1.19 -11.64
C SER A 237 -50.00 -0.16 -12.19
N ILE A 238 -49.06 -1.11 -12.17
CA ILE A 238 -49.19 -2.52 -11.76
C ILE A 238 -50.20 -3.39 -12.53
N HIS A 239 -49.70 -4.45 -13.19
CA HIS A 239 -50.09 -5.84 -12.85
C HIS A 239 -49.19 -6.89 -13.51
N LEU A 240 -48.65 -7.79 -12.66
CA LEU A 240 -48.18 -9.13 -13.02
C LEU A 240 -49.35 -9.99 -13.55
N TYR A 241 -49.09 -10.88 -14.51
CA TYR A 241 -48.99 -12.34 -14.29
C TYR A 241 -48.99 -13.13 -15.62
N ASP A 242 -48.09 -14.11 -15.66
CA ASP A 242 -48.21 -15.50 -16.15
C ASP A 242 -48.40 -15.89 -17.63
N VAL A 243 -47.38 -16.63 -18.09
CA VAL A 243 -47.42 -18.05 -18.54
C VAL A 243 -48.20 -18.39 -19.82
N ASN A 244 -47.47 -18.78 -20.90
CA ASN A 244 -47.43 -20.16 -21.43
C ASN A 244 -46.72 -20.29 -22.79
N ASP A 245 -46.27 -21.54 -23.01
CA ASP A 245 -46.12 -22.32 -24.26
C ASP A 245 -44.83 -22.25 -25.10
N ASP A 246 -44.04 -23.32 -24.93
CA ASP A 246 -43.75 -24.37 -25.93
C ASP A 246 -43.25 -23.97 -27.33
N ASN A 247 -42.03 -24.44 -27.68
CA ASN A 247 -41.91 -25.59 -28.58
C ASN A 247 -40.47 -26.11 -28.74
N THR A 248 -40.39 -27.44 -28.67
CA THR A 248 -39.32 -28.38 -29.00
C THR A 248 -38.71 -28.23 -30.40
N VAL A 249 -37.42 -28.58 -30.60
CA VAL A 249 -36.93 -29.61 -31.56
C VAL A 249 -35.50 -30.06 -31.20
N VAL A 250 -35.30 -31.38 -31.24
CA VAL A 250 -34.07 -32.15 -31.03
C VAL A 250 -33.29 -32.31 -32.35
N ASN A 251 -31.94 -32.26 -32.32
CA ASN A 251 -31.12 -33.19 -33.09
C ASN A 251 -29.65 -33.26 -32.64
N SER A 252 -29.17 -34.51 -32.60
CA SER A 252 -27.88 -35.06 -32.20
C SER A 252 -26.71 -34.79 -33.16
N THR A 253 -25.47 -34.74 -32.66
CA THR A 253 -24.34 -35.63 -33.04
C THR A 253 -23.06 -35.30 -32.27
N ASP A 254 -22.34 -36.35 -31.87
CA ASP A 254 -21.07 -36.36 -31.16
C ASP A 254 -19.90 -35.70 -31.93
N ASN A 255 -18.97 -35.09 -31.20
CA ASN A 255 -17.52 -35.20 -31.44
C ASN A 255 -16.71 -34.63 -30.26
N ASP A 256 -15.78 -35.44 -29.77
CA ASP A 256 -14.75 -35.13 -28.78
C ASP A 256 -13.79 -34.03 -29.28
N SER A 257 -13.50 -33.05 -28.42
CA SER A 257 -12.21 -32.35 -28.40
C SER A 257 -11.99 -31.64 -27.07
N ASP A 258 -10.82 -31.86 -26.48
CA ASP A 258 -10.25 -31.21 -25.30
C ASP A 258 -10.50 -29.69 -25.24
N SER A 259 -10.96 -29.20 -24.08
CA SER A 259 -10.92 -27.78 -23.75
C SER A 259 -10.60 -27.57 -22.27
N ASP A 260 -9.44 -26.96 -22.02
CA ASP A 260 -9.07 -26.31 -20.76
C ASP A 260 -10.13 -25.27 -20.37
N GLN A 261 -10.95 -25.56 -19.36
CA GLN A 261 -11.88 -24.59 -18.80
C GLN A 261 -11.14 -23.66 -17.83
N VAL A 262 -10.86 -22.46 -18.31
CA VAL A 262 -10.62 -21.26 -17.51
C VAL A 262 -11.93 -20.93 -16.77
N PHE A 263 -11.90 -20.88 -15.44
CA PHE A 263 -13.00 -20.35 -14.65
C PHE A 263 -13.06 -18.83 -14.85
N ASP A 264 -13.93 -18.39 -15.75
CA ASP A 264 -14.36 -16.99 -15.85
C ASP A 264 -15.51 -16.80 -14.84
N SER A 265 -15.24 -16.10 -13.75
CA SER A 265 -16.21 -15.85 -12.69
C SER A 265 -17.06 -14.63 -13.03
N MET A 266 -18.02 -14.79 -13.94
CA MET A 266 -19.17 -13.89 -14.03
C MET A 266 -20.32 -14.49 -13.21
N VAL A 267 -20.41 -14.10 -11.94
CA VAL A 267 -21.62 -14.31 -11.12
C VAL A 267 -22.12 -12.93 -10.69
N PRO A 268 -23.30 -12.48 -11.11
CA PRO A 268 -23.90 -11.26 -10.58
C PRO A 268 -24.27 -11.46 -9.10
N ALA A 269 -24.13 -10.40 -8.30
CA ALA A 269 -24.41 -10.43 -6.87
C ALA A 269 -25.89 -10.80 -6.61
N GLU A 270 -26.12 -11.85 -5.82
CA GLU A 270 -27.45 -12.15 -5.28
C GLU A 270 -27.81 -11.16 -4.15
N PRO A 271 -29.07 -10.74 -4.02
CA PRO A 271 -29.52 -9.87 -2.93
C PRO A 271 -29.47 -10.60 -1.58
N ILE A 272 -29.04 -9.89 -0.54
CA ILE A 272 -29.13 -10.36 0.85
C ILE A 272 -30.58 -10.19 1.32
N GLU A 273 -31.30 -11.30 1.52
CA GLU A 273 -32.59 -11.30 2.22
C GLU A 273 -32.38 -11.00 3.71
N MET A 274 -32.73 -9.79 4.14
CA MET A 274 -32.89 -9.45 5.56
C MET A 274 -34.18 -10.09 6.06
N GLY A 275 -34.07 -11.25 6.71
CA GLY A 275 -35.18 -11.88 7.41
C GLY A 275 -35.70 -10.99 8.53
N SER A 276 -36.87 -10.40 8.32
CA SER A 276 -37.69 -9.72 9.33
C SER A 276 -38.27 -10.75 10.28
N ASN A 277 -37.82 -10.77 11.54
CA ASN A 277 -38.56 -11.27 12.70
C ASN A 277 -37.92 -10.70 13.97
N ILE A 278 -38.33 -9.49 14.36
CA ILE A 278 -38.19 -9.01 15.74
C ILE A 278 -39.62 -8.72 16.20
N GLU A 279 -40.10 -9.56 17.10
CA GLU A 279 -41.40 -9.41 17.76
C GLU A 279 -41.41 -8.13 18.60
N PHE A 280 -42.36 -7.24 18.28
CA PHE A 280 -42.74 -6.12 19.13
C PHE A 280 -43.60 -6.64 20.29
N LEU A 281 -43.14 -6.46 21.52
CA LEU A 281 -43.99 -6.51 22.70
C LEU A 281 -44.39 -5.08 23.04
N GLU A 282 -45.66 -4.77 22.80
CA GLU A 282 -46.36 -3.60 23.32
C GLU A 282 -46.41 -3.68 24.86
N ASN A 283 -46.15 -2.56 25.52
CA ASN A 283 -46.84 -2.21 26.75
C ASN A 283 -47.04 -0.70 26.81
N GLU A 284 -48.28 -0.37 27.15
CA GLU A 284 -48.91 0.93 27.32
C GLU A 284 -48.22 1.81 28.37
N GLU A 285 -48.25 3.13 28.16
CA GLU A 285 -49.10 4.10 28.89
C GLU A 285 -48.41 5.45 29.19
N ASN A 286 -49.15 6.51 28.83
CA ASN A 286 -49.25 7.85 29.44
C ASN A 286 -48.25 8.98 29.07
N ASP A 287 -48.83 9.92 28.32
CA ASP A 287 -48.51 11.35 28.26
C ASP A 287 -48.38 12.00 29.66
N SER A 288 -47.38 12.86 29.82
CA SER A 288 -47.56 14.15 30.50
C SER A 288 -46.42 15.11 30.17
N GLU A 289 -46.81 16.31 29.74
CA GLU A 289 -45.99 17.52 29.65
C GLU A 289 -45.32 17.82 31.00
N PHE A 290 -44.04 18.21 31.02
CA PHE A 290 -43.56 19.23 31.96
C PHE A 290 -42.31 19.94 31.45
N GLN A 291 -42.40 21.27 31.45
CA GLN A 291 -41.34 22.25 31.20
C GLN A 291 -40.24 22.21 32.27
N ASN A 292 -39.02 22.56 31.82
CA ASN A 292 -37.93 23.27 32.50
C ASN A 292 -37.86 23.21 34.04
N ASP A 293 -36.76 22.66 34.55
CA ASP A 293 -35.88 23.44 35.43
C ASP A 293 -34.47 22.85 35.53
N ILE A 294 -33.54 23.77 35.74
CA ILE A 294 -32.08 23.70 35.76
C ILE A 294 -31.58 22.92 36.99
N ASP A 295 -30.59 22.03 36.84
CA ASP A 295 -29.54 21.90 37.84
C ASP A 295 -28.20 21.46 37.23
N GLY A 296 -27.13 22.08 37.70
CA GLY A 296 -25.80 22.05 37.10
C GLY A 296 -25.01 20.78 37.41
N GLY A 297 -24.45 20.20 36.36
CA GLY A 297 -23.31 19.29 36.41
C GLY A 297 -22.32 19.73 35.34
N SER A 298 -21.14 20.18 35.76
CA SER A 298 -20.03 20.51 34.88
C SER A 298 -19.51 19.24 34.21
N ASP A 299 -19.98 18.96 33.00
CA ASP A 299 -19.28 18.09 32.05
C ASP A 299 -18.03 18.85 31.57
N GLU A 300 -16.87 18.48 32.12
CA GLU A 300 -15.59 18.76 31.47
C GLU A 300 -15.59 17.99 30.14
N GLY A 301 -15.95 18.70 29.08
CA GLY A 301 -15.93 18.19 27.72
C GLY A 301 -14.53 17.72 27.33
N ASN A 302 -14.41 16.45 26.98
CA ASN A 302 -13.37 16.03 26.04
C ASN A 302 -13.73 16.62 24.68
N GLU A 303 -13.25 17.82 24.38
CA GLU A 303 -13.16 18.30 23.00
C GLU A 303 -12.31 17.27 22.23
N GLU A 304 -12.96 16.41 21.44
CA GLU A 304 -12.26 15.60 20.45
C GLU A 304 -11.50 16.56 19.52
N THR A 305 -10.18 16.46 19.54
CA THR A 305 -9.30 17.27 18.69
C THR A 305 -9.46 16.80 17.26
N SER A 306 -10.44 17.36 16.55
CA SER A 306 -10.64 17.09 15.13
C SER A 306 -9.46 17.66 14.34
N VAL A 307 -8.88 16.83 13.47
CA VAL A 307 -7.88 17.26 12.49
C VAL A 307 -8.62 17.60 11.21
N GLU A 308 -8.62 18.88 10.84
CA GLU A 308 -9.18 19.30 9.57
C GLU A 308 -8.17 18.98 8.46
N VAL A 309 -8.58 18.19 7.46
CA VAL A 309 -7.70 17.74 6.36
C VAL A 309 -8.27 18.23 5.03
N ASN A 310 -7.52 19.06 4.32
CA ASN A 310 -7.86 19.48 2.97
C ASN A 310 -7.31 18.47 1.96
N CYS A 311 -8.20 17.81 1.21
CA CYS A 311 -7.80 16.78 0.25
C CYS A 311 -6.83 17.27 -0.85
N GLU A 312 -6.86 18.56 -1.20
CA GLU A 312 -6.02 19.09 -2.26
C GLU A 312 -4.63 19.51 -1.78
N THR A 313 -4.52 20.07 -0.57
CA THR A 313 -3.27 20.66 -0.05
C THR A 313 -2.55 19.79 0.99
N ASP A 314 -3.25 18.84 1.62
CA ASP A 314 -2.71 18.06 2.74
C ASP A 314 -2.49 16.59 2.39
N ILE A 315 -3.03 16.13 1.24
CA ILE A 315 -2.83 14.77 0.73
C ILE A 315 -1.97 14.78 -0.53
N PHE A 316 -0.87 14.04 -0.49
CA PHE A 316 0.10 13.93 -1.58
C PHE A 316 0.18 12.48 -2.04
N LEU A 317 0.09 12.26 -3.35
CA LEU A 317 0.17 10.94 -3.97
C LEU A 317 1.58 10.69 -4.54
N PHE A 318 2.08 9.47 -4.37
CA PHE A 318 3.43 9.06 -4.75
C PHE A 318 3.40 7.77 -5.58
N PRO A 319 4.43 7.50 -6.40
CA PRO A 319 4.55 6.24 -7.14
C PRO A 319 4.58 4.98 -6.25
N THR A 320 5.07 5.11 -5.02
CA THR A 320 5.16 4.00 -4.05
C THR A 320 5.03 4.51 -2.61
N GLY A 321 4.71 3.63 -1.66
CA GLY A 321 4.74 3.97 -0.23
C GLY A 321 6.13 4.39 0.26
N MET A 322 7.20 3.81 -0.29
CA MET A 322 8.56 4.23 0.01
C MET A 322 8.88 5.64 -0.49
N ALA A 323 8.37 6.03 -1.66
CA ALA A 323 8.56 7.39 -2.16
C ALA A 323 7.90 8.42 -1.24
N ALA A 324 6.76 8.08 -0.61
CA ALA A 324 6.14 8.89 0.44
C ALA A 324 7.07 9.01 1.67
N LEU A 325 7.50 7.88 2.24
CA LEU A 325 8.42 7.86 3.40
C LEU A 325 9.76 8.56 3.14
N PHE A 326 10.33 8.38 1.94
CA PHE A 326 11.56 9.02 1.51
C PHE A 326 11.40 10.53 1.37
N THR A 327 10.23 11.00 0.92
CA THR A 327 9.91 12.43 0.86
C THR A 327 9.77 13.02 2.26
N VAL A 328 9.10 12.34 3.19
CA VAL A 328 9.04 12.74 4.61
C VAL A 328 10.45 12.80 5.22
N HIS A 329 11.30 11.83 4.91
CA HIS A 329 12.67 11.84 5.37
C HIS A 329 13.44 13.09 4.90
N ARG A 330 13.33 13.43 3.61
CA ARG A 330 13.93 14.64 3.03
C ARG A 330 13.37 15.92 3.67
N LEU A 331 12.06 15.99 3.87
CA LEU A 331 11.39 17.09 4.57
C LEU A 331 12.01 17.31 5.95
N LEU A 332 12.17 16.26 6.74
CA LEU A 332 12.75 16.34 8.09
C LEU A 332 14.21 16.76 8.10
N LEU A 333 15.02 16.24 7.17
CA LEU A 333 16.41 16.67 7.05
C LEU A 333 16.52 18.14 6.66
N LYS A 334 15.64 18.62 5.78
CA LYS A 334 15.58 20.04 5.42
C LYS A 334 15.12 20.90 6.60
N TYR A 335 14.11 20.45 7.36
CA TYR A 335 13.65 21.10 8.59
C TYR A 335 14.78 21.25 9.62
N ASP A 336 15.54 20.17 9.88
CA ASP A 336 16.64 20.23 10.84
C ASP A 336 17.85 21.03 10.31
N SER A 337 18.05 21.06 8.99
CA SER A 337 19.12 21.87 8.37
C SER A 337 18.94 23.37 8.65
N GLU A 338 17.70 23.88 8.68
CA GLU A 338 17.45 25.29 9.03
C GLU A 338 17.73 25.60 10.50
N ARG A 339 17.55 24.62 11.41
CA ARG A 339 18.03 24.74 12.79
C ARG A 339 19.56 24.80 12.83
N ILE A 340 20.23 23.95 12.06
CA ILE A 340 21.70 23.91 11.99
C ILE A 340 22.25 25.24 11.47
N GLU A 341 21.69 25.77 10.37
CA GLU A 341 22.10 27.04 9.79
C GLU A 341 21.92 28.21 10.75
N ARG A 342 20.78 28.30 11.44
CA ARG A 342 20.55 29.30 12.49
C ARG A 342 21.58 29.19 13.61
N SER A 343 21.90 27.97 14.04
CA SER A 343 22.88 27.71 15.10
C SER A 343 24.30 28.10 14.68
N ARG A 344 24.70 27.83 13.43
CA ARG A 344 25.98 28.25 12.85
C ARG A 344 26.08 29.78 12.76
N SER A 345 25.01 30.46 12.34
CA SER A 345 24.95 31.92 12.28
C SER A 345 25.18 32.56 13.66
N ILE A 346 24.58 32.00 14.71
CA ILE A 346 24.77 32.47 16.10
C ILE A 346 26.22 32.22 16.58
N MET A 347 26.78 31.03 16.33
CA MET A 347 28.15 30.70 16.77
C MET A 347 29.23 31.48 16.02
N ASN A 348 29.07 31.74 14.73
CA ASN A 348 30.01 32.56 13.94
C ASN A 348 30.12 34.00 14.46
N ASN A 349 29.08 34.51 15.15
CA ASN A 349 29.12 35.79 15.83
C ASN A 349 29.79 35.74 17.22
N SER A 350 30.15 34.56 17.73
CA SER A 350 30.54 34.38 19.14
C SER A 350 31.90 33.68 19.37
N ILE A 351 32.39 32.74 18.54
CA ILE A 351 33.76 32.15 18.63
C ILE A 351 34.13 31.48 17.28
N SER A 352 35.39 31.65 16.85
CA SER A 352 36.02 30.97 15.71
C SER A 352 36.38 29.51 16.04
N GLY A 353 35.39 28.62 16.09
CA GLY A 353 35.60 27.18 16.24
C GLY A 353 34.66 26.39 15.35
N GLU A 354 35.21 25.51 14.50
CA GLU A 354 34.44 24.56 13.70
C GLU A 354 33.77 23.52 14.61
N SER A 355 32.56 23.79 15.06
CA SER A 355 31.70 22.77 15.65
C SER A 355 30.92 22.07 14.52
N ASN A 356 31.15 20.78 14.34
CA ASN A 356 30.38 19.94 13.41
C ASN A 356 28.98 19.69 13.98
N ILE A 357 28.08 20.68 13.84
CA ILE A 357 26.67 20.51 14.18
C ILE A 357 26.06 19.52 13.19
N LEU A 358 25.73 18.33 13.69
CA LEU A 358 25.13 17.23 12.93
C LEU A 358 23.61 17.31 12.98
N HIS A 359 22.96 16.64 12.03
CA HIS A 359 21.53 16.38 12.08
C HIS A 359 21.14 15.60 13.33
N LYS A 360 19.99 15.96 13.90
CA LYS A 360 19.37 15.21 14.99
C LYS A 360 18.97 13.80 14.50
N LYS A 361 19.01 12.83 15.40
CA LYS A 361 18.72 11.43 15.09
C LYS A 361 17.22 11.17 14.98
N THR A 362 16.83 10.24 14.11
CA THR A 362 15.47 9.69 14.07
C THR A 362 15.42 8.39 14.85
N VAL A 363 14.36 8.18 15.64
CA VAL A 363 14.10 6.91 16.33
C VAL A 363 13.18 6.05 15.47
N VAL A 364 13.58 4.82 15.17
CA VAL A 364 12.69 3.78 14.65
C VAL A 364 12.11 3.04 15.85
N PHE A 365 10.83 3.27 16.11
CA PHE A 365 10.12 2.74 17.27
C PHE A 365 9.43 1.42 16.92
N GLY A 366 9.90 0.34 17.52
CA GLY A 366 9.46 -1.01 17.20
C GLY A 366 10.26 -1.67 16.07
N PHE A 367 9.70 -2.75 15.54
CA PHE A 367 10.25 -3.45 14.38
C PHE A 367 9.54 -2.92 13.13
N SER A 368 10.28 -2.29 12.22
CA SER A 368 9.74 -1.76 10.97
C SER A 368 10.01 -2.69 9.80
N TYR A 369 9.34 -2.41 8.69
CA TYR A 369 9.62 -2.95 7.40
C TYR A 369 11.11 -2.78 7.04
N PRO A 370 11.79 -3.83 6.55
CA PRO A 370 13.24 -3.85 6.36
C PRO A 370 13.77 -2.68 5.51
N ASP A 371 13.08 -2.33 4.41
CA ASP A 371 13.57 -1.25 3.54
C ASP A 371 13.36 0.12 4.18
N THR A 372 12.34 0.31 5.03
CA THR A 372 12.15 1.54 5.81
C THR A 372 13.32 1.72 6.78
N TYR A 373 13.71 0.65 7.47
CA TYR A 373 14.87 0.67 8.36
C TYR A 373 16.18 0.92 7.59
N LYS A 374 16.38 0.22 6.46
CA LYS A 374 17.55 0.37 5.59
C LYS A 374 17.65 1.80 5.06
N MET A 375 16.55 2.37 4.56
CA MET A 375 16.48 3.76 4.09
C MET A 375 16.94 4.73 5.17
N LEU A 376 16.34 4.69 6.36
CA LEU A 376 16.68 5.63 7.42
C LEU A 376 18.12 5.46 7.92
N LYS A 377 18.60 4.22 8.08
CA LYS A 377 19.96 3.93 8.55
C LYS A 377 21.04 4.34 7.54
N THR A 378 20.78 4.21 6.25
CA THR A 378 21.73 4.57 5.19
C THR A 378 21.78 6.09 4.99
N LEU A 379 20.66 6.79 5.16
CA LEU A 379 20.55 8.22 4.84
C LEU A 379 20.70 9.15 6.06
N ASN A 380 20.52 8.65 7.28
CA ASN A 380 20.66 9.44 8.50
C ASN A 380 21.12 8.59 9.70
N ASN A 381 21.53 9.26 10.77
CA ASN A 381 21.80 8.61 12.05
C ASN A 381 20.49 8.26 12.75
N VAL A 382 20.35 6.99 13.14
CA VAL A 382 19.12 6.49 13.75
C VAL A 382 19.35 5.77 15.07
N TYR A 383 18.38 5.87 15.97
CA TYR A 383 18.19 4.92 17.05
C TYR A 383 17.20 3.86 16.62
N CYS A 384 17.56 2.59 16.77
CA CYS A 384 16.65 1.48 16.50
C CYS A 384 16.21 0.88 17.84
N LEU A 385 14.92 0.93 18.12
CA LEU A 385 14.31 0.39 19.33
C LEU A 385 13.37 -0.76 18.96
N PRO A 386 13.89 -1.93 18.55
CA PRO A 386 13.06 -3.08 18.20
C PRO A 386 12.33 -3.60 19.44
N TYR A 387 11.10 -4.09 19.26
CA TYR A 387 10.29 -4.58 20.36
C TYR A 387 10.84 -5.86 20.99
N VAL A 388 11.51 -5.74 22.13
CA VAL A 388 11.54 -6.82 23.13
C VAL A 388 10.14 -6.90 23.75
N SER A 389 9.67 -5.78 24.31
CA SER A 389 8.27 -5.47 24.60
C SER A 389 7.98 -4.01 24.27
N GLU A 390 6.70 -3.65 24.14
CA GLU A 390 6.24 -2.29 23.89
C GLU A 390 6.65 -1.34 25.03
N ILE A 391 6.57 -1.84 26.27
CA ILE A 391 6.98 -1.11 27.49
C ILE A 391 8.49 -0.87 27.51
N ASP A 392 9.30 -1.87 27.18
CA ASP A 392 10.77 -1.73 27.12
C ASP A 392 11.19 -0.71 26.06
N CYS A 393 10.55 -0.77 24.89
CA CYS A 393 10.77 0.20 23.81
C CYS A 393 10.46 1.63 24.26
N MET A 394 9.32 1.83 24.92
CA MET A 394 8.92 3.14 25.46
C MET A 394 9.89 3.63 26.54
N ASN A 395 10.31 2.77 27.47
CA ASN A 395 11.28 3.12 28.50
C ASN A 395 12.64 3.54 27.92
N LYS A 396 13.12 2.85 26.88
CA LYS A 396 14.35 3.23 26.17
C LYS A 396 14.24 4.59 25.51
N LEU A 397 13.10 4.90 24.88
CA LEU A 397 12.84 6.23 24.32
C LEU A 397 12.87 7.29 25.42
N LYS A 398 12.16 7.09 26.53
CA LYS A 398 12.17 8.01 27.68
C LYS A 398 13.58 8.23 28.23
N ASN A 399 14.39 7.18 28.32
CA ASN A 399 15.78 7.30 28.77
C ASN A 399 16.63 8.19 27.84
N ILE A 400 16.46 8.06 26.51
CA ILE A 400 17.13 8.93 25.54
C ILE A 400 16.69 10.38 25.75
N LEU A 401 15.38 10.63 25.85
CA LEU A 401 14.83 11.98 25.99
C LEU A 401 15.27 12.64 27.31
N HIS A 402 15.21 11.92 28.44
CA HIS A 402 15.63 12.42 29.74
C HIS A 402 17.15 12.57 29.92
N SER A 403 17.96 11.96 29.04
CA SER A 403 19.41 12.22 29.03
C SER A 403 19.77 13.65 28.57
N GLY A 404 18.81 14.38 28.00
CA GLY A 404 19.00 15.69 27.39
C GLY A 404 19.31 15.64 25.89
N GLU A 405 19.45 14.46 25.29
CA GLU A 405 19.61 14.32 23.84
C GLU A 405 18.31 14.70 23.11
N GLN A 406 18.41 15.65 22.18
CA GLN A 406 17.29 16.02 21.32
C GLN A 406 17.24 15.13 20.07
N ILE A 407 16.14 14.44 19.86
CA ILE A 407 15.87 13.68 18.64
C ILE A 407 15.07 14.52 17.64
N LEU A 408 15.14 14.16 16.36
CA LEU A 408 14.42 14.82 15.28
C LEU A 408 12.97 14.33 15.20
N ALA A 409 12.82 13.01 15.17
CA ALA A 409 11.55 12.37 14.94
C ALA A 409 11.51 10.95 15.49
N VAL A 410 10.30 10.43 15.67
CA VAL A 410 9.98 9.03 15.91
C VAL A 410 9.17 8.53 14.72
N LEU A 411 9.68 7.49 14.04
CA LEU A 411 8.93 6.73 13.04
C LEU A 411 8.38 5.45 13.69
N ILE A 412 7.09 5.19 13.51
CA ILE A 412 6.41 4.01 14.02
C ILE A 412 5.48 3.41 12.95
N GLU A 413 5.37 2.08 12.93
CA GLU A 413 4.32 1.39 12.17
C GLU A 413 3.10 1.08 13.05
N ALA A 414 1.89 1.36 12.55
CA ALA A 414 0.64 1.23 13.28
C ALA A 414 -0.35 0.28 12.57
N PRO A 415 -0.34 -1.04 12.88
CA PRO A 415 0.63 -1.78 13.70
C PRO A 415 1.88 -2.21 12.89
N SER A 416 2.91 -2.68 13.61
CA SER A 416 4.16 -3.18 12.99
C SER A 416 3.99 -4.44 12.14
N THR A 417 4.78 -4.60 11.08
CA THR A 417 4.89 -5.87 10.33
C THR A 417 6.21 -6.59 10.65
N PRO A 418 6.24 -7.93 10.82
CA PRO A 418 5.16 -8.91 10.72
C PRO A 418 4.50 -9.25 12.07
N LEU A 419 5.01 -8.74 13.19
CA LEU A 419 4.60 -9.15 14.54
C LEU A 419 3.32 -8.45 15.05
N LEU A 420 2.82 -7.46 14.32
CA LEU A 420 1.55 -6.78 14.60
C LEU A 420 1.48 -6.26 16.03
N LYS A 421 2.62 -5.77 16.53
CA LYS A 421 2.72 -5.06 17.80
C LYS A 421 2.31 -3.62 17.59
N MET A 422 1.64 -3.04 18.58
CA MET A 422 1.18 -1.65 18.56
C MET A 422 1.82 -0.83 19.69
N GLY A 423 2.57 0.20 19.34
CA GLY A 423 3.13 1.15 20.30
C GLY A 423 2.05 2.10 20.83
N ASN A 424 2.26 2.67 22.02
CA ASN A 424 1.31 3.61 22.62
C ASN A 424 1.45 5.00 21.96
N LEU A 425 0.65 5.24 20.91
CA LEU A 425 0.73 6.46 20.11
C LEU A 425 0.33 7.72 20.88
N LEU A 426 -0.61 7.61 21.83
CA LEU A 426 -1.01 8.72 22.71
C LEU A 426 0.14 9.17 23.61
N GLU A 427 0.84 8.21 24.22
CA GLU A 427 2.02 8.51 25.04
C GLU A 427 3.19 9.04 24.21
N LEU A 428 3.37 8.55 22.98
CA LEU A 428 4.30 9.17 22.04
C LEU A 428 3.94 10.62 21.76
N LYS A 429 2.64 10.94 21.58
CA LYS A 429 2.17 12.31 21.35
C LYS A 429 2.42 13.22 22.56
N GLU A 430 2.18 12.74 23.78
CA GLU A 430 2.52 13.46 25.01
C GLU A 430 4.03 13.77 25.09
N LEU A 431 4.88 12.77 24.81
CA LEU A 431 6.33 12.94 24.78
C LEU A 431 6.78 13.88 23.66
N SER A 432 6.15 13.81 22.48
CA SER A 432 6.41 14.70 21.35
C SER A 432 6.11 16.15 21.73
N ASN A 433 4.97 16.41 22.37
CA ASN A 433 4.59 17.75 22.84
C ASN A 433 5.59 18.28 23.89
N LEU A 434 6.12 17.41 24.76
CA LEU A 434 7.07 17.80 25.81
C LEU A 434 8.49 18.04 25.29
N PHE A 435 8.99 17.19 24.38
CA PHE A 435 10.37 17.20 23.92
C PHE A 435 10.58 17.79 22.51
N GLY A 436 9.50 18.09 21.79
CA GLY A 436 9.53 18.78 20.50
C GLY A 436 10.04 17.94 19.32
N PHE A 437 9.89 16.61 19.38
CA PHE A 437 10.19 15.72 18.24
C PHE A 437 8.94 15.42 17.41
N ILE A 438 9.13 15.08 16.14
CA ILE A 438 8.04 14.86 15.17
C ILE A 438 7.64 13.39 15.14
N ILE A 439 6.35 13.07 15.01
CA ILE A 439 5.83 11.71 14.90
C ILE A 439 5.46 11.41 13.44
N ILE A 440 6.07 10.36 12.89
CA ILE A 440 5.74 9.81 11.58
C ILE A 440 5.12 8.44 11.78
N VAL A 441 3.91 8.24 11.24
CA VAL A 441 3.26 6.94 11.26
C VAL A 441 3.23 6.33 9.87
N ASP A 442 3.70 5.10 9.73
CA ASP A 442 3.34 4.23 8.60
C ASP A 442 2.18 3.34 9.03
N GLU A 443 0.98 3.63 8.50
CA GLU A 443 -0.24 2.90 8.86
C GLU A 443 -0.60 1.79 7.87
N THR A 444 0.29 1.44 6.93
CA THR A 444 0.00 0.53 5.80
C THR A 444 -0.76 -0.75 6.18
N VAL A 445 -0.47 -1.33 7.35
CA VAL A 445 -1.11 -2.57 7.82
C VAL A 445 -2.48 -2.34 8.46
N GLY A 446 -2.63 -1.28 9.26
CA GLY A 446 -3.92 -0.91 9.82
C GLY A 446 -4.87 -0.46 8.72
N GLY A 447 -4.36 0.41 7.85
CA GLY A 447 -5.12 1.16 6.86
C GLY A 447 -5.98 2.22 7.54
N PHE A 448 -6.16 3.36 6.88
CA PHE A 448 -7.00 4.46 7.36
C PHE A 448 -8.48 4.10 7.60
N PHE A 449 -8.91 2.89 7.26
CA PHE A 449 -10.22 2.38 7.66
C PHE A 449 -10.24 1.82 9.09
N ASN A 450 -9.20 1.08 9.50
CA ASN A 450 -9.22 0.43 10.81
C ASN A 450 -8.63 1.28 11.93
N VAL A 451 -7.71 2.19 11.60
CA VAL A 451 -6.98 3.00 12.56
C VAL A 451 -7.08 4.48 12.20
N ASP A 452 -7.23 5.32 13.21
CA ASP A 452 -7.14 6.77 13.11
C ASP A 452 -5.80 7.21 13.72
N ALA A 453 -4.77 7.26 12.86
CA ALA A 453 -3.42 7.59 13.27
C ALA A 453 -3.10 9.09 13.19
N LEU A 454 -3.79 9.84 12.32
CA LEU A 454 -3.40 11.21 12.00
C LEU A 454 -3.56 12.14 13.20
N VAL A 455 -4.61 11.95 14.01
CA VAL A 455 -4.87 12.72 15.24
C VAL A 455 -3.72 12.68 16.25
N HIS A 456 -2.84 11.67 16.18
CA HIS A 456 -1.70 11.51 17.08
C HIS A 456 -0.33 11.60 16.37
N ALA A 457 -0.32 11.92 15.07
CA ALA A 457 0.89 12.01 14.25
C ALA A 457 1.05 13.42 13.67
N ASP A 458 2.27 13.78 13.28
CA ASP A 458 2.52 14.98 12.48
C ASP A 458 2.37 14.69 10.98
N VAL A 459 2.78 13.49 10.57
CA VAL A 459 2.66 12.99 9.20
C VAL A 459 2.28 11.51 9.20
N VAL A 460 1.29 11.13 8.39
CA VAL A 460 0.93 9.73 8.15
C VAL A 460 1.31 9.36 6.73
N CYS A 461 1.96 8.21 6.56
CA CYS A 461 2.27 7.60 5.28
C CYS A 461 1.54 6.26 5.16
N THR A 462 1.10 5.94 3.94
CA THR A 462 0.45 4.66 3.67
C THR A 462 0.81 4.16 2.27
N SER A 463 1.04 2.86 2.15
CA SER A 463 1.22 2.19 0.87
C SER A 463 -0.13 1.81 0.25
N LEU A 464 -0.64 2.66 -0.64
CA LEU A 464 -1.87 2.42 -1.41
C LEU A 464 -1.81 1.13 -2.26
N THR A 465 -0.60 0.67 -2.59
CA THR A 465 -0.29 -0.60 -3.26
C THR A 465 -0.93 -1.84 -2.60
N LYS A 466 -1.25 -1.75 -1.30
CA LYS A 466 -1.75 -2.88 -0.51
C LYS A 466 -3.27 -2.93 -0.56
N ILE A 467 -3.90 -3.04 0.61
CA ILE A 467 -5.34 -3.28 0.71
C ILE A 467 -6.21 -2.15 0.16
N PHE A 468 -5.65 -0.93 0.07
CA PHE A 468 -6.35 0.17 -0.55
C PHE A 468 -6.62 -0.07 -2.04
N SER A 469 -5.59 -0.40 -2.82
CA SER A 469 -5.81 -0.94 -4.16
C SER A 469 -6.67 -2.19 -4.03
N GLY A 470 -6.25 -3.13 -3.18
CA GLY A 470 -7.06 -4.26 -2.75
C GLY A 470 -7.65 -5.05 -3.91
N ASP A 471 -7.02 -4.99 -5.09
CA ASP A 471 -7.33 -5.76 -6.27
C ASP A 471 -6.28 -6.88 -6.39
N VAL A 472 -6.09 -7.42 -7.58
CA VAL A 472 -5.21 -8.54 -7.90
C VAL A 472 -3.71 -8.29 -7.65
N GLY A 473 -3.29 -7.04 -7.42
CA GLY A 473 -1.88 -6.68 -7.16
C GLY A 473 -1.14 -6.31 -8.45
N ASN A 474 -1.61 -5.27 -9.12
CA ASN A 474 -1.10 -4.84 -10.42
C ASN A 474 -0.76 -3.34 -10.52
N VAL A 475 -0.83 -2.60 -9.41
CA VAL A 475 -0.55 -1.16 -9.38
C VAL A 475 0.13 -0.77 -8.07
N MET A 476 1.08 0.16 -8.16
CA MET A 476 1.73 0.74 -7.00
C MET A 476 1.38 2.20 -6.86
N ALA A 477 1.13 2.62 -5.62
CA ALA A 477 1.15 4.01 -5.22
C ALA A 477 1.42 4.10 -3.70
N GLY A 478 1.70 5.31 -3.24
CA GLY A 478 1.76 5.69 -1.83
C GLY A 478 1.02 6.99 -1.61
N ALA A 479 0.68 7.28 -0.36
CA ALA A 479 0.15 8.56 0.04
C ALA A 479 0.84 9.08 1.30
N MET A 480 0.86 10.40 1.42
CA MET A 480 1.26 11.14 2.61
C MET A 480 0.13 12.09 2.99
N ALA A 481 -0.27 12.08 4.26
CA ALA A 481 -1.21 13.01 4.85
C ALA A 481 -0.50 13.87 5.89
N LEU A 482 -0.66 15.19 5.79
CA LEU A 482 -0.16 16.15 6.78
C LEU A 482 -1.22 16.44 7.84
N ASN A 483 -0.80 16.48 9.10
CA ASN A 483 -1.68 16.95 10.18
C ASN A 483 -1.65 18.49 10.22
N SER A 484 -2.80 19.13 10.02
CA SER A 484 -2.96 20.59 10.08
C SER A 484 -2.63 21.18 11.46
N ASN A 485 -2.78 20.40 12.52
CA ASN A 485 -2.42 20.77 13.89
C ASN A 485 -0.93 20.53 14.21
N SER A 486 -0.14 20.02 13.26
CA SER A 486 1.29 19.80 13.46
C SER A 486 2.09 21.10 13.54
N THR A 487 3.09 21.15 14.42
CA THR A 487 4.04 22.27 14.50
C THR A 487 4.87 22.46 13.23
N ILE A 488 5.00 21.42 12.39
CA ILE A 488 5.73 21.49 11.12
C ILE A 488 4.81 21.70 9.91
N TYR A 489 3.50 21.85 10.09
CA TYR A 489 2.54 21.86 9.00
C TYR A 489 2.84 22.93 7.93
N ASN A 490 3.05 24.19 8.33
CA ASN A 490 3.37 25.27 7.40
C ASN A 490 4.71 25.02 6.69
N PHE A 491 5.74 24.58 7.42
CA PHE A 491 7.02 24.24 6.82
C PHE A 491 6.91 23.09 5.81
N ALA A 492 6.09 22.09 6.12
CA ALA A 492 5.84 20.97 5.22
C ALA A 492 5.16 21.44 3.93
N LYS A 493 4.17 22.34 4.01
CA LYS A 493 3.54 22.94 2.83
C LYS A 493 4.53 23.76 2.01
N ASP A 494 5.33 24.61 2.64
CA ASP A 494 6.35 25.41 1.95
C ASP A 494 7.40 24.51 1.28
N PHE A 495 7.82 23.43 1.93
CA PHE A 495 8.75 22.45 1.36
C PHE A 495 8.16 21.76 0.13
N LEU A 496 6.95 21.21 0.26
CA LEU A 496 6.34 20.38 -0.78
C LEU A 496 5.87 21.23 -1.97
N ILE A 497 5.19 22.34 -1.70
CA ILE A 497 4.49 23.15 -2.71
C ILE A 497 5.38 24.31 -3.18
N ASP A 498 5.76 25.21 -2.28
CA ASP A 498 6.40 26.49 -2.66
C ASP A 498 7.85 26.30 -3.14
N ASN A 499 8.59 25.40 -2.50
CA ASN A 499 9.95 25.02 -2.91
C ASN A 499 9.95 23.93 -3.99
N ASN A 500 8.78 23.42 -4.38
CA ASN A 500 8.60 22.43 -5.44
C ASN A 500 9.47 21.16 -5.23
N GLU A 501 9.58 20.70 -3.97
CA GLU A 501 10.30 19.46 -3.63
C GLU A 501 9.42 18.20 -3.79
N PHE A 502 8.09 18.38 -3.89
CA PHE A 502 7.14 17.38 -4.35
C PHE A 502 6.93 17.49 -5.87
N GLU A 503 7.03 16.36 -6.56
CA GLU A 503 6.67 16.24 -7.97
C GLU A 503 5.63 15.13 -8.10
N ASP A 504 4.54 15.42 -8.81
CA ASP A 504 3.53 14.42 -9.12
C ASP A 504 4.06 13.43 -10.16
N ASN A 505 4.75 12.42 -9.66
CA ASN A 505 5.36 11.34 -10.44
C ASN A 505 4.46 10.10 -10.52
N LEU A 506 3.26 10.12 -9.92
CA LEU A 506 2.31 9.01 -10.05
C LEU A 506 1.78 9.00 -11.50
N TRP A 507 2.15 7.96 -12.24
CA TRP A 507 1.78 7.84 -13.65
C TRP A 507 0.26 7.76 -13.84
N CYS A 508 -0.24 8.35 -14.93
CA CYS A 508 -1.66 8.51 -15.18
C CYS A 508 -2.45 7.20 -15.21
N GLU A 509 -1.94 6.17 -15.90
CA GLU A 509 -2.59 4.87 -15.96
C GLU A 509 -2.59 4.21 -14.57
N ASP A 510 -1.52 4.37 -13.80
CA ASP A 510 -1.45 3.85 -12.43
C ASP A 510 -2.45 4.57 -11.53
N ALA A 511 -2.64 5.90 -11.67
CA ALA A 511 -3.67 6.63 -10.94
C ALA A 511 -5.08 6.16 -11.30
N ILE A 512 -5.37 5.94 -12.58
CA ILE A 512 -6.69 5.48 -13.05
C ILE A 512 -6.99 4.05 -12.57
N ILE A 513 -6.02 3.15 -12.66
CA ILE A 513 -6.17 1.78 -12.13
C ILE A 513 -6.30 1.81 -10.61
N MET A 514 -5.48 2.61 -9.90
CA MET A 514 -5.58 2.75 -8.45
C MET A 514 -6.96 3.27 -8.02
N GLU A 515 -7.52 4.25 -8.74
CA GLU A 515 -8.87 4.77 -8.45
C GLU A 515 -9.92 3.67 -8.63
N ARG A 516 -9.91 2.97 -9.76
CA ARG A 516 -10.85 1.88 -10.07
C ARG A 516 -10.79 0.78 -9.01
N ASN A 517 -9.59 0.33 -8.68
CA ASN A 517 -9.34 -0.75 -7.73
C ASN A 517 -9.79 -0.38 -6.30
N SER A 518 -9.76 0.90 -5.92
CA SER A 518 -10.08 1.31 -4.55
C SER A 518 -11.55 1.70 -4.35
N ARG A 519 -12.44 1.57 -5.36
CA ARG A 519 -13.86 1.95 -5.25
C ARG A 519 -14.62 1.14 -4.20
N ASP A 520 -14.32 -0.14 -4.04
CA ASP A 520 -14.96 -1.04 -3.09
C ASP A 520 -14.13 -1.23 -1.79
N PHE A 521 -13.16 -0.35 -1.54
CA PHE A 521 -12.22 -0.47 -0.44
C PHE A 521 -12.88 -0.74 0.93
N ILE A 522 -13.90 0.03 1.30
CA ILE A 522 -14.59 -0.11 2.59
C ILE A 522 -15.26 -1.49 2.72
N ALA A 523 -16.02 -1.91 1.70
CA ALA A 523 -16.69 -3.20 1.70
C ALA A 523 -15.68 -4.37 1.79
N LYS A 524 -14.53 -4.25 1.10
CA LYS A 524 -13.43 -5.21 1.20
C LYS A 524 -12.87 -5.29 2.61
N MET A 525 -12.60 -4.15 3.25
CA MET A 525 -12.06 -4.08 4.61
C MET A 525 -12.99 -4.74 5.62
N LEU A 526 -14.29 -4.44 5.58
CA LEU A 526 -15.30 -5.05 6.44
C LEU A 526 -15.31 -6.58 6.31
N LYS A 527 -15.34 -7.08 5.06
CA LYS A 527 -15.34 -8.52 4.77
C LYS A 527 -14.05 -9.20 5.26
N ILE A 528 -12.90 -8.56 5.05
CA ILE A 528 -11.59 -9.08 5.45
C ILE A 528 -11.46 -9.13 6.97
N ASN A 529 -11.85 -8.07 7.67
CA ASN A 529 -11.88 -8.04 9.14
C ASN A 529 -12.71 -9.22 9.68
N TYR A 530 -13.94 -9.35 9.20
CA TYR A 530 -14.85 -10.42 9.61
C TYR A 530 -14.31 -11.82 9.30
N THR A 531 -13.78 -12.02 8.09
CA THR A 531 -13.26 -13.33 7.64
C THR A 531 -12.02 -13.72 8.45
N THR A 532 -11.17 -12.75 8.77
CA THR A 532 -9.96 -12.94 9.57
C THR A 532 -10.30 -13.35 10.99
N ASP A 533 -11.20 -12.62 11.67
CA ASP A 533 -11.64 -12.99 13.01
C ASP A 533 -12.29 -14.37 13.04
N TYR A 534 -13.13 -14.69 12.04
CA TYR A 534 -13.74 -16.02 11.92
C TYR A 534 -12.71 -17.14 11.77
N LEU A 535 -11.71 -16.95 10.89
CA LEU A 535 -10.64 -17.93 10.66
C LEU A 535 -9.79 -18.11 11.94
N LEU A 536 -9.43 -17.02 12.61
CA LEU A 536 -8.67 -17.05 13.86
C LEU A 536 -9.43 -17.82 14.93
N ASP A 537 -10.69 -17.45 15.21
CA ASP A 537 -11.45 -18.00 16.32
C ASP A 537 -11.88 -19.45 16.09
N LYS A 538 -12.23 -19.82 14.86
CA LYS A 538 -12.80 -21.14 14.56
C LYS A 538 -11.76 -22.19 14.20
N VAL A 539 -10.62 -21.79 13.64
CA VAL A 539 -9.62 -22.74 13.12
C VAL A 539 -8.29 -22.56 13.83
N LEU A 540 -7.75 -21.35 13.93
CA LEU A 540 -6.33 -21.20 14.29
C LEU A 540 -6.08 -21.20 15.81
N ILE A 541 -6.86 -20.45 16.59
CA ILE A 541 -6.71 -20.33 18.05
C ILE A 541 -6.75 -21.70 18.77
N PRO A 542 -7.63 -22.66 18.41
CA PRO A 542 -7.65 -23.99 19.01
C PRO A 542 -6.33 -24.76 18.95
N HIS A 543 -5.42 -24.40 18.02
CA HIS A 543 -4.14 -25.06 17.84
C HIS A 543 -2.95 -24.30 18.46
N ILE A 544 -3.21 -23.31 19.33
CA ILE A 544 -2.16 -22.60 20.09
C ILE A 544 -1.79 -23.38 21.36
N GLY A 545 -0.50 -23.49 21.67
CA GLY A 545 -0.01 -24.03 22.93
C GLY A 545 1.36 -24.68 22.81
N GLU A 546 2.05 -24.89 23.93
CA GLU A 546 3.41 -25.47 23.96
C GLU A 546 3.49 -26.86 23.31
N HIS A 547 2.43 -27.65 23.41
CA HIS A 547 2.35 -29.00 22.83
C HIS A 547 1.44 -29.09 21.59
N ASN A 548 0.98 -27.95 21.09
CA ASN A 548 0.15 -27.88 19.88
C ASN A 548 0.99 -27.45 18.66
N LEU A 549 0.36 -27.29 17.50
CA LEU A 549 1.04 -26.92 16.26
C LEU A 549 1.64 -25.50 16.33
N PHE A 550 0.86 -24.54 16.84
CA PHE A 550 1.23 -23.15 16.89
C PHE A 550 1.77 -22.77 18.27
N LYS A 551 2.94 -22.16 18.27
CA LYS A 551 3.53 -21.55 19.46
C LYS A 551 2.81 -20.26 19.83
N LYS A 552 2.54 -19.43 18.82
CA LYS A 552 1.92 -18.12 19.00
C LYS A 552 1.27 -17.64 17.70
N ILE A 553 0.17 -16.91 17.84
CA ILE A 553 -0.43 -16.13 16.76
C ILE A 553 -0.25 -14.64 17.08
N TYR A 554 0.22 -13.90 16.10
CA TYR A 554 0.35 -12.45 16.12
C TYR A 554 -0.79 -11.86 15.31
N HIS A 555 -1.59 -11.00 15.96
CA HIS A 555 -2.71 -10.26 15.42
C HIS A 555 -3.00 -9.15 16.45
N PRO A 556 -3.45 -7.93 16.09
CA PRO A 556 -3.60 -6.86 17.08
C PRO A 556 -4.45 -7.25 18.31
N ARG A 557 -5.43 -8.15 18.14
CA ARG A 557 -6.26 -8.70 19.23
C ARG A 557 -5.54 -9.76 20.11
N LEU A 558 -4.51 -10.43 19.59
CA LEU A 558 -3.92 -11.65 20.17
C LEU A 558 -2.42 -11.53 20.53
N THR A 559 -1.71 -10.53 19.99
CA THR A 559 -0.25 -10.40 20.13
C THR A 559 0.21 -10.23 21.59
N SER A 560 -0.45 -9.35 22.34
CA SER A 560 -0.23 -9.07 23.76
C SER A 560 -1.41 -8.23 24.29
N ASN A 561 -1.58 -8.16 25.61
CA ASN A 561 -2.59 -7.28 26.20
C ASN A 561 -2.25 -5.80 25.94
N GLU A 562 -0.97 -5.45 25.99
CA GLU A 562 -0.45 -4.11 25.71
C GLU A 562 -0.73 -3.69 24.25
N THR A 563 -0.42 -4.56 23.27
CA THR A 563 -0.71 -4.30 21.86
C THR A 563 -2.21 -4.09 21.66
N LYS A 564 -3.06 -4.96 22.23
CA LYS A 564 -4.50 -4.82 22.12
C LYS A 564 -4.96 -3.47 22.67
N GLN A 565 -4.58 -3.14 23.90
CA GLN A 565 -4.95 -1.87 24.54
C GLN A 565 -4.47 -0.64 23.76
N ASN A 566 -3.25 -0.67 23.22
CA ASN A 566 -2.73 0.43 22.41
C ASN A 566 -3.44 0.56 21.07
N TYR A 567 -3.81 -0.57 20.44
CA TYR A 567 -4.57 -0.58 19.20
C TYR A 567 -5.98 -0.05 19.39
N GLU A 568 -6.70 -0.48 20.44
CA GLU A 568 -8.06 -0.01 20.72
C GLU A 568 -8.16 1.50 20.88
N LYS A 569 -7.12 2.14 21.44
CA LYS A 569 -7.08 3.60 21.64
C LYS A 569 -7.08 4.38 20.32
N ILE A 570 -6.56 3.80 19.25
CA ILE A 570 -6.46 4.43 17.93
C ILE A 570 -7.33 3.76 16.88
N LYS A 571 -8.08 2.72 17.26
CA LYS A 571 -8.97 2.01 16.35
C LYS A 571 -10.11 2.95 15.94
N CYS A 572 -10.43 2.97 14.65
CA CYS A 572 -11.53 3.77 14.15
C CYS A 572 -12.84 3.38 14.88
N LYS A 573 -13.56 4.38 15.40
CA LYS A 573 -14.69 4.20 16.33
C LYS A 573 -15.98 3.74 15.67
N SER A 574 -16.19 4.04 14.38
CA SER A 574 -17.36 3.61 13.63
C SER A 574 -17.30 2.11 13.34
N ASP A 575 -16.54 1.73 12.32
CA ASP A 575 -16.51 0.37 11.75
C ASP A 575 -15.11 -0.23 11.67
N GLY A 576 -14.14 0.37 12.36
CA GLY A 576 -12.77 -0.12 12.36
C GLY A 576 -12.69 -1.56 12.88
N GLY A 577 -11.83 -2.38 12.29
CA GLY A 577 -11.51 -3.73 12.76
C GLY A 577 -10.03 -3.87 13.13
N TYR A 578 -9.54 -5.11 13.20
CA TYR A 578 -8.13 -5.40 13.52
C TYR A 578 -7.28 -5.72 12.27
N GLY A 579 -7.87 -5.61 11.08
CA GLY A 579 -7.20 -5.87 9.80
C GLY A 579 -7.23 -7.33 9.37
N GLY A 580 -6.71 -7.56 8.16
CA GLY A 580 -6.63 -8.89 7.53
C GLY A 580 -5.30 -9.62 7.70
N VAL A 581 -4.35 -9.03 8.41
CA VAL A 581 -2.98 -9.55 8.51
C VAL A 581 -2.80 -10.21 9.87
N PHE A 582 -2.27 -11.43 9.87
CA PHE A 582 -1.81 -12.12 11.07
C PHE A 582 -0.52 -12.89 10.77
N SER A 583 0.23 -13.27 11.79
CA SER A 583 1.37 -14.18 11.66
C SER A 583 1.23 -15.37 12.59
N ILE A 584 1.69 -16.54 12.15
CA ILE A 584 1.72 -17.78 12.93
C ILE A 584 3.18 -18.16 13.17
N ASP A 585 3.57 -18.34 14.42
CA ASP A 585 4.83 -18.98 14.82
C ASP A 585 4.56 -20.42 15.23
N PHE A 586 5.35 -21.37 14.72
CA PHE A 586 5.19 -22.80 14.96
C PHE A 586 6.17 -23.27 16.03
N ASN A 587 5.79 -24.31 16.78
CA ASN A 587 6.70 -24.94 17.74
C ASN A 587 7.83 -25.72 17.04
N ASN A 588 7.62 -26.13 15.78
CA ASN A 588 8.56 -26.93 15.00
C ASN A 588 8.71 -26.38 13.56
N LEU A 589 9.95 -26.22 13.10
CA LEU A 589 10.26 -25.69 11.77
C LEU A 589 9.79 -26.61 10.63
N GLU A 590 9.91 -27.93 10.76
CA GLU A 590 9.44 -28.88 9.74
C GLU A 590 7.92 -28.86 9.61
N GLN A 591 7.20 -28.65 10.72
CA GLN A 591 5.75 -28.42 10.69
C GLN A 591 5.40 -27.11 9.98
N ALA A 592 6.16 -26.03 10.20
CA ALA A 592 5.97 -24.77 9.47
C ALA A 592 6.19 -24.94 7.96
N LYS A 593 7.27 -25.64 7.57
CA LYS A 593 7.58 -25.96 6.16
C LYS A 593 6.45 -26.74 5.52
N LEU A 594 5.98 -27.81 6.17
CA LEU A 594 4.91 -28.64 5.62
C LEU A 594 3.59 -27.87 5.55
N PHE A 595 3.22 -27.14 6.61
CA PHE A 595 2.04 -26.28 6.61
C PHE A 595 2.10 -25.29 5.43
N TYR A 596 3.21 -24.57 5.25
CA TYR A 596 3.38 -23.63 4.15
C TYR A 596 3.24 -24.29 2.78
N ASN A 597 3.89 -25.44 2.58
CA ASN A 597 3.83 -26.18 1.33
C ASN A 597 2.41 -26.67 1.02
N CYS A 598 1.68 -27.13 2.04
CA CYS A 598 0.32 -27.68 1.91
C CYS A 598 -0.79 -26.63 1.86
N LEU A 599 -0.57 -25.42 2.41
CA LEU A 599 -1.57 -24.37 2.39
C LEU A 599 -1.84 -23.91 0.95
N ASN A 600 -3.02 -24.24 0.43
CA ASN A 600 -3.38 -23.96 -0.96
C ASN A 600 -3.99 -22.56 -1.12
N VAL A 601 -3.17 -21.55 -0.88
CA VAL A 601 -3.44 -20.12 -1.12
C VAL A 601 -2.27 -19.54 -1.92
N ALA A 602 -2.41 -18.30 -2.41
CA ALA A 602 -1.30 -17.64 -3.10
C ALA A 602 -0.13 -17.39 -2.13
N LYS A 603 1.10 -17.44 -2.63
CA LYS A 603 2.29 -17.41 -1.78
C LYS A 603 3.31 -16.42 -2.33
N GLY A 604 3.64 -15.39 -1.56
CA GLY A 604 4.56 -14.36 -2.05
C GLY A 604 4.86 -13.25 -1.05
N PRO A 605 5.79 -12.34 -1.40
CA PRO A 605 6.29 -11.27 -0.52
C PRO A 605 5.26 -10.22 -0.09
N SER A 606 4.23 -9.98 -0.91
CA SER A 606 3.26 -8.91 -0.70
C SER A 606 2.18 -9.25 0.35
N LEU A 607 1.22 -8.34 0.51
CA LEU A 607 0.04 -8.44 1.38
C LEU A 607 -1.08 -7.54 0.82
N GLY A 608 -2.29 -7.67 1.37
CA GLY A 608 -3.41 -6.76 1.11
C GLY A 608 -3.97 -6.87 -0.29
N THR A 609 -4.10 -8.07 -0.83
CA THR A 609 -4.73 -8.37 -2.13
C THR A 609 -6.13 -8.94 -1.95
N THR A 610 -6.93 -9.02 -3.02
CA THR A 610 -8.21 -9.75 -3.00
C THR A 610 -8.06 -11.24 -2.70
N MET A 611 -6.88 -11.80 -2.94
CA MET A 611 -6.54 -13.19 -2.64
C MET A 611 -5.76 -13.29 -1.34
N THR A 612 -5.98 -14.37 -0.60
CA THR A 612 -5.21 -14.69 0.60
C THR A 612 -3.77 -15.01 0.21
N LEU A 613 -2.81 -14.33 0.86
CA LEU A 613 -1.38 -14.47 0.62
C LEU A 613 -0.65 -14.98 1.86
N ALA A 614 0.15 -16.03 1.71
CA ALA A 614 1.05 -16.55 2.73
C ALA A 614 2.52 -16.26 2.41
N CYS A 615 3.30 -15.88 3.42
CA CYS A 615 4.70 -15.48 3.29
C CYS A 615 5.52 -16.02 4.47
N PRO A 616 6.57 -16.82 4.26
CA PRO A 616 7.49 -17.23 5.31
C PRO A 616 8.43 -16.05 5.60
N TYR A 617 7.92 -15.07 6.34
CA TYR A 617 8.44 -13.71 6.38
C TYR A 617 9.91 -13.64 6.78
N THR A 618 10.29 -14.36 7.84
CA THR A 618 11.67 -14.36 8.34
C THR A 618 12.64 -14.95 7.33
N ILE A 619 12.23 -16.02 6.63
CA ILE A 619 13.00 -16.59 5.53
C ILE A 619 13.17 -15.57 4.41
N LEU A 620 12.10 -14.89 4.00
CA LEU A 620 12.14 -14.06 2.81
C LEU A 620 12.95 -12.77 3.01
N TYR A 621 12.81 -12.13 4.16
CA TYR A 621 13.38 -10.80 4.42
C TYR A 621 14.62 -10.81 5.31
N HIS A 622 14.85 -11.88 6.07
CA HIS A 622 15.92 -11.95 7.05
C HIS A 622 16.76 -13.22 6.94
N TYR A 623 16.78 -13.91 5.79
CA TYR A 623 17.53 -15.15 5.60
C TYR A 623 18.99 -15.09 6.08
N ALA A 624 19.68 -14.00 5.78
CA ALA A 624 21.09 -13.81 6.15
C ALA A 624 21.30 -13.43 7.63
N ASP A 625 20.26 -13.01 8.34
CA ASP A 625 20.32 -12.43 9.69
C ASP A 625 19.33 -13.08 10.67
N ILE A 626 18.84 -14.31 10.38
CA ILE A 626 17.82 -15.02 11.17
C ILE A 626 18.18 -15.07 12.66
N GLU A 627 19.43 -15.41 12.99
CA GLU A 627 19.91 -15.48 14.37
C GLU A 627 19.78 -14.13 15.09
N LYS A 628 20.00 -13.02 14.39
CA LYS A 628 19.92 -11.67 14.96
C LYS A 628 18.49 -11.22 15.18
N VAL A 629 17.56 -11.57 14.27
CA VAL A 629 16.16 -11.14 14.37
C VAL A 629 15.32 -12.05 15.27
N SER A 630 15.75 -13.31 15.47
CA SER A 630 15.09 -14.28 16.37
C SER A 630 14.95 -13.76 17.80
N LYS A 631 15.94 -13.02 18.31
CA LYS A 631 15.90 -12.42 19.65
C LYS A 631 14.83 -11.33 19.82
N TYR A 632 14.28 -10.82 18.71
CA TYR A 632 13.18 -9.85 18.69
C TYR A 632 11.82 -10.51 18.37
N GLY A 633 11.77 -11.84 18.31
CA GLY A 633 10.56 -12.62 18.08
C GLY A 633 10.30 -13.01 16.62
N LEU A 634 11.21 -12.69 15.68
CA LEU A 634 11.14 -13.17 14.30
C LEU A 634 11.83 -14.53 14.19
N SER A 635 11.10 -15.59 14.54
CA SER A 635 11.58 -16.97 14.42
C SER A 635 11.68 -17.40 12.95
N GLU A 636 12.53 -18.39 12.67
CA GLU A 636 12.62 -19.02 11.35
C GLU A 636 11.30 -19.66 10.91
N SER A 637 10.49 -20.14 11.86
CA SER A 637 9.19 -20.77 11.66
C SER A 637 8.03 -19.80 11.41
N LEU A 638 8.27 -18.48 11.35
CA LEU A 638 7.20 -17.47 11.25
C LEU A 638 6.60 -17.39 9.83
N ILE A 639 5.29 -17.57 9.73
CA ILE A 639 4.52 -17.39 8.50
C ILE A 639 3.53 -16.24 8.69
N ARG A 640 3.65 -15.19 7.86
CA ARG A 640 2.66 -14.11 7.77
C ARG A 640 1.59 -14.47 6.75
N VAL A 641 0.33 -14.23 7.10
CA VAL A 641 -0.83 -14.38 6.24
C VAL A 641 -1.53 -13.04 6.10
N SER A 642 -1.94 -12.70 4.88
CA SER A 642 -2.88 -11.63 4.59
C SER A 642 -4.14 -12.24 4.01
N VAL A 643 -5.26 -12.15 4.72
CA VAL A 643 -6.56 -12.68 4.30
C VAL A 643 -7.14 -11.83 3.18
N GLY A 644 -7.67 -12.51 2.15
CA GLY A 644 -8.37 -11.92 1.02
C GLY A 644 -9.90 -11.97 1.15
N LEU A 645 -10.58 -11.97 0.01
CA LEU A 645 -12.04 -11.92 -0.11
C LEU A 645 -12.67 -13.30 -0.36
N GLU A 646 -11.90 -14.39 -0.24
CA GLU A 646 -12.41 -15.74 -0.42
C GLU A 646 -13.57 -16.05 0.54
N ASN A 647 -14.36 -17.07 0.21
CA ASN A 647 -15.42 -17.51 1.11
C ASN A 647 -14.82 -18.02 2.43
N ARG A 648 -15.27 -17.48 3.57
CA ARG A 648 -14.75 -17.83 4.89
C ARG A 648 -14.73 -19.34 5.18
N LYS A 649 -15.75 -20.10 4.74
CA LYS A 649 -15.84 -21.55 4.99
C LYS A 649 -14.78 -22.29 4.17
N GLN A 650 -14.60 -21.90 2.91
CA GLN A 650 -13.57 -22.46 2.05
C GLN A 650 -12.18 -22.15 2.62
N LEU A 651 -11.95 -20.90 3.05
CA LEU A 651 -10.68 -20.52 3.66
C LEU A 651 -10.38 -21.34 4.91
N CYS A 652 -11.36 -21.52 5.81
CA CYS A 652 -11.24 -22.40 6.97
C CYS A 652 -10.89 -23.84 6.57
N GLN A 653 -11.49 -24.40 5.52
CA GLN A 653 -11.17 -25.74 5.03
C GLN A 653 -9.73 -25.84 4.49
N LEU A 654 -9.26 -24.83 3.77
CA LEU A 654 -7.88 -24.78 3.25
C LEU A 654 -6.86 -24.75 4.39
N PHE A 655 -7.11 -23.92 5.41
CA PHE A 655 -6.25 -23.86 6.61
C PHE A 655 -6.31 -25.15 7.42
N GLN A 656 -7.50 -25.71 7.64
CA GLN A 656 -7.65 -26.98 8.37
C GLN A 656 -6.91 -28.12 7.66
N ALA A 657 -7.03 -28.23 6.33
CA ALA A 657 -6.32 -29.25 5.57
C ALA A 657 -4.79 -29.13 5.72
N ALA A 658 -4.24 -27.90 5.68
CA ALA A 658 -2.82 -27.67 5.89
C ALA A 658 -2.38 -27.98 7.33
N ILE A 659 -3.22 -27.66 8.32
CA ILE A 659 -3.01 -28.01 9.73
C ILE A 659 -2.97 -29.53 9.91
N ASP A 660 -3.92 -30.25 9.33
CA ASP A 660 -4.02 -31.70 9.42
C ASP A 660 -2.78 -32.37 8.84
N GLU A 661 -2.27 -31.91 7.68
CA GLU A 661 -1.01 -32.39 7.10
C GLU A 661 0.18 -32.07 8.00
N ALA A 662 0.30 -30.85 8.50
CA ALA A 662 1.41 -30.45 9.38
C ALA A 662 1.44 -31.24 10.68
N MET A 663 0.26 -31.56 11.23
CA MET A 663 0.15 -32.40 12.43
C MET A 663 0.56 -33.85 12.19
N LYS A 664 0.52 -34.38 10.95
CA LYS A 664 0.98 -35.76 10.65
C LYS A 664 2.47 -35.98 10.87
N ILE A 665 3.27 -34.92 10.97
CA ILE A 665 4.66 -34.98 11.45
C ILE A 665 4.65 -35.25 12.98
N LEU A 666 3.84 -36.21 13.44
CA LEU A 666 3.62 -36.47 14.86
C LEU A 666 4.93 -36.90 15.54
N LYS A 667 5.22 -36.17 16.62
CA LYS A 667 5.85 -36.61 17.89
C LYS A 667 7.25 -37.20 17.82
#